data_AF-A0A7Z2VPQ9-F1
#
_entry.id   AF-A0A7Z2VPQ9-F1
#
_cell.length_a   1.000
_cell.length_b   1.000
_cell.length_c   1.000
_cell.angle_alpha   90.00
_cell.angle_beta   90.00
_cell.angle_gamma   90.00
#
_symmetry.space_group_name_H-M   'P 1'
#
loop_
_entity.id
_entity.type
_entity.pdbx_description
1 polymer ?
#
loop_
_entity_poly.entity_id
_entity_poly.type
_entity_poly.pdbx_seq_one_letter_code
_entity_poly.pdbx_strand_id
1 'polypeptide(L)'
;MRNTIVFYDPAFPYDGQRPSNEAINELQSKYNVIDADGLADALLAADVLIQLHGPYFPKPAWDSLVRFLKQGKGLVHIGGAPFRIPVYRHQGEWVAEGAQTAYHRQLRIHEVLNTDADRIESLEANPDIPLAAGCELLLAIEPICSFTLHITRTEDRPGELGSSGPMDAHIYPLLYGVSGEGRKLSAPITLIENTKGEFAGGRWLFVNQRIGPAFWDEGGMSALREWGAYCAEGVTEMWLKPNYACYEPGEQPVLSLHMQELGPVKLDRAAKDWHLSIALYEEGSDEALWADKVSLQSSRELRIERLPVPVSVAPGFYRVVCEAKSDHGERRVLKQGFWGRDNRLLSEGERLTVNRDYFVKAGKPMPIVGMTYMTSDVARKFLFLPNAGLWDADMAHMRRAGINLIRTGIWTAWRQVMFVDGHPYEEVLRSVDAFIMTAKKHGLEVVFTFFSFTPEMWEGVNPYLDPRSVAAQKRLISAIVSRHTGSTNVHWDLINEPTMFDPKRLFSGPRTVGDAYEQAAFAEWLQARHGTIQELQKRWDMTPDELPGFSAVSLPQPEEISFDIMDNGSPKRNGIWLDYSLFTMEMHNRWAKELIATIRSHNGSQMVTVGQDEGLGSQRPSPFFYAEAVDYTTVHSWWLMDHLLWDSLFSKTANKPNLVQETGIMYVETPNGRAKRSELEIRNILERKYAYAFAAGGAGAVQWIWNTNYYMNNVNESNIGALRADGTEKPEADVSYRYGLFMGEIGHLFKDRELEDVVVVFPYSNDFSNRKLAFDATTKLTRVLAYEMKVPFRAIGEYHLESLEQAKPKLIIVPSPHNFSRQALDKIVLHVKENGGTVLFTGPIGLDEYWRPESRYEEELGEYELGNVMREEAIEVESLVLPVSFGANRISEVNKELPGAGSGAGAEARGRKTEHAAVRKTDIGKGTFIRCPLPIELNERSEAIAAVYRHALSVAGYRSSMEWIRGGDLPGVFGSKVAFGEGAVYMFVSEYGYDASIAIRDSKTGKGYSFELESERTMLFAADAEGRLLSVLGGNEVQVQVF
;
A
#
# COMPACT_ATOMS: atom_id res chain seq x y z
N MET A 1 16.61 -31.53 37.39
CA MET A 1 15.41 -31.70 36.52
C MET A 1 14.72 -30.37 36.42
N ARG A 2 14.25 -29.99 35.23
CA ARG A 2 13.48 -28.75 35.06
C ARG A 2 12.07 -28.94 35.58
N ASN A 3 11.53 -27.93 36.26
CA ASN A 3 10.22 -28.00 36.87
C ASN A 3 9.14 -27.66 35.83
N THR A 4 8.65 -28.68 35.13
CA THR A 4 7.53 -28.54 34.20
C THR A 4 6.22 -28.78 34.95
N ILE A 5 5.32 -27.80 34.88
CA ILE A 5 3.96 -27.91 35.41
C ILE A 5 2.96 -28.03 34.26
N VAL A 6 1.88 -28.76 34.49
CA VAL A 6 0.79 -28.95 33.53
C VAL A 6 -0.47 -28.38 34.16
N PHE A 7 -1.07 -27.37 33.55
CA PHE A 7 -2.38 -26.89 34.00
C PHE A 7 -3.48 -27.76 33.38
N TYR A 8 -4.13 -28.53 34.24
CA TYR A 8 -5.29 -29.34 33.91
C TYR A 8 -6.24 -29.46 35.11
N ASP A 9 -7.46 -29.00 34.95
CA ASP A 9 -8.55 -29.10 35.92
C ASP A 9 -9.79 -29.74 35.25
N PRO A 10 -10.22 -30.93 35.69
CA PRO A 10 -11.41 -31.60 35.17
C PRO A 10 -12.69 -30.75 35.22
N ALA A 11 -12.82 -29.88 36.22
CA ALA A 11 -13.99 -29.02 36.43
C ALA A 11 -13.90 -27.68 35.68
N PHE A 12 -12.72 -27.31 35.16
CA PHE A 12 -12.51 -26.05 34.46
C PHE A 12 -12.97 -26.13 32.99
N PRO A 13 -13.41 -25.02 32.37
CA PRO A 13 -13.82 -25.00 30.96
C PRO A 13 -12.74 -25.56 30.02
N TYR A 14 -13.17 -26.30 29.00
CA TYR A 14 -12.29 -26.96 28.04
C TYR A 14 -12.98 -26.98 26.68
N ASP A 15 -12.27 -26.57 25.63
CA ASP A 15 -12.75 -26.65 24.25
C ASP A 15 -11.94 -27.69 23.46
N GLY A 16 -12.59 -28.80 23.11
CA GLY A 16 -11.97 -29.94 22.43
C GLY A 16 -12.16 -31.26 23.17
N GLN A 17 -11.43 -32.27 22.74
CA GLN A 17 -11.36 -33.58 23.37
C GLN A 17 -10.45 -33.52 24.59
N ARG A 18 -10.96 -33.89 25.76
CA ARG A 18 -10.17 -33.99 26.99
C ARG A 18 -9.22 -35.19 26.95
N PRO A 19 -8.07 -35.12 27.64
CA PRO A 19 -7.20 -36.27 27.84
C PRO A 19 -7.96 -37.39 28.57
N SER A 20 -7.65 -38.64 28.21
CA SER A 20 -8.18 -39.82 28.90
C SER A 20 -7.59 -39.92 30.33
N ASN A 21 -8.24 -40.72 31.19
CA ASN A 21 -7.69 -40.99 32.53
C ASN A 21 -6.29 -41.61 32.46
N GLU A 22 -6.01 -42.41 31.43
CA GLU A 22 -4.69 -42.98 31.19
C GLU A 22 -3.66 -41.89 30.85
N ALA A 23 -4.01 -40.95 29.98
CA ALA A 23 -3.15 -39.80 29.65
C ALA A 23 -2.90 -38.91 30.86
N ILE A 24 -3.92 -38.67 31.71
CA ILE A 24 -3.77 -37.91 32.95
C ILE A 24 -2.84 -38.63 33.93
N ASN A 25 -2.99 -39.94 34.11
CA ASN A 25 -2.10 -40.73 34.97
C ASN A 25 -0.65 -40.68 34.46
N GLU A 26 -0.45 -40.73 33.13
CA GLU A 26 0.88 -40.56 32.54
C GLU A 26 1.44 -39.17 32.84
N LEU A 27 0.65 -38.10 32.68
CA LEU A 27 1.06 -36.73 33.01
C LEU A 27 1.48 -36.60 34.47
N GLN A 28 0.66 -37.10 35.40
CA GLN A 28 0.92 -37.06 36.84
C GLN A 28 2.18 -37.85 37.23
N SER A 29 2.53 -38.89 36.50
CA SER A 29 3.74 -39.67 36.76
C SER A 29 5.04 -38.92 36.40
N LYS A 30 4.96 -37.89 35.53
CA LYS A 30 6.12 -37.18 34.96
C LYS A 30 6.17 -35.70 35.34
N TYR A 31 5.03 -35.08 35.58
CA TYR A 31 4.86 -33.65 35.77
C TYR A 31 3.97 -33.33 36.96
N ASN A 32 4.12 -32.11 37.47
CA ASN A 32 3.20 -31.59 38.47
C ASN A 32 1.93 -31.08 37.77
N VAL A 33 0.86 -31.86 37.84
CA VAL A 33 -0.46 -31.47 37.28
C VAL A 33 -1.18 -30.61 38.31
N ILE A 34 -1.47 -29.37 37.93
CA ILE A 34 -2.01 -28.32 38.81
C ILE A 34 -3.40 -27.93 38.33
N ASP A 35 -4.31 -27.70 39.28
CA ASP A 35 -5.65 -27.20 39.02
C ASP A 35 -5.70 -25.66 38.90
N ALA A 36 -6.89 -25.10 38.65
CA ALA A 36 -7.04 -23.66 38.43
C ALA A 36 -6.74 -22.81 39.69
N ASP A 37 -6.99 -23.35 40.89
CA ASP A 37 -6.74 -22.64 42.16
C ASP A 37 -5.25 -22.61 42.50
N GLY A 38 -4.51 -23.71 42.23
CA GLY A 38 -3.08 -23.84 42.52
C GLY A 38 -2.15 -23.22 41.48
N LEU A 39 -2.65 -22.82 40.30
CA LEU A 39 -1.82 -22.39 39.17
C LEU A 39 -0.93 -21.18 39.52
N ALA A 40 -1.48 -20.17 40.21
CA ALA A 40 -0.77 -18.95 40.53
C ALA A 40 0.48 -19.20 41.39
N ASP A 41 0.40 -20.11 42.36
CA ASP A 41 1.49 -20.46 43.27
C ASP A 41 2.50 -21.37 42.58
N ALA A 42 2.04 -22.35 41.79
CA ALA A 42 2.90 -23.27 41.07
C ALA A 42 3.84 -22.56 40.08
N LEU A 43 3.37 -21.47 39.45
CA LEU A 43 4.15 -20.66 38.51
C LEU A 43 5.39 -20.00 39.14
N LEU A 44 5.42 -19.83 40.47
CA LEU A 44 6.57 -19.25 41.16
C LEU A 44 7.83 -20.13 41.02
N ALA A 45 7.66 -21.44 41.07
CA ALA A 45 8.75 -22.42 41.02
C ALA A 45 8.91 -23.11 39.65
N ALA A 46 7.94 -22.95 38.74
CA ALA A 46 7.97 -23.61 37.42
C ALA A 46 9.04 -23.01 36.49
N ASP A 47 9.60 -23.83 35.61
CA ASP A 47 10.42 -23.44 34.46
C ASP A 47 9.61 -23.43 33.15
N VAL A 48 8.60 -24.30 33.05
CA VAL A 48 7.71 -24.43 31.89
C VAL A 48 6.28 -24.66 32.34
N LEU A 49 5.35 -23.98 31.67
CA LEU A 49 3.92 -24.23 31.76
C LEU A 49 3.45 -24.97 30.49
N ILE A 50 2.82 -26.12 30.67
CA ILE A 50 1.99 -26.76 29.64
C ILE A 50 0.53 -26.43 29.95
N GLN A 51 -0.13 -25.67 29.07
CA GLN A 51 -1.50 -25.23 29.22
C GLN A 51 -2.42 -26.04 28.30
N LEU A 52 -3.29 -26.87 28.90
CA LEU A 52 -4.20 -27.76 28.17
C LEU A 52 -5.60 -27.18 27.93
N HIS A 53 -5.96 -26.05 28.55
CA HIS A 53 -7.33 -25.52 28.54
C HIS A 53 -7.66 -24.57 27.37
N GLY A 54 -6.88 -24.58 26.28
CA GLY A 54 -7.17 -23.79 25.08
C GLY A 54 -7.38 -22.30 25.39
N PRO A 55 -8.52 -21.69 25.00
CA PRO A 55 -8.74 -20.26 25.21
C PRO A 55 -8.97 -19.87 26.67
N TYR A 56 -9.22 -20.82 27.56
CA TYR A 56 -9.61 -20.55 28.94
C TYR A 56 -8.40 -20.46 29.88
N PHE A 57 -8.46 -19.52 30.82
CA PHE A 57 -7.44 -19.38 31.86
C PHE A 57 -7.99 -18.77 33.16
N PRO A 58 -7.44 -19.12 34.34
CA PRO A 58 -7.90 -18.55 35.60
C PRO A 58 -7.51 -17.07 35.70
N LYS A 59 -8.50 -16.18 35.71
CA LYS A 59 -8.29 -14.73 35.83
C LYS A 59 -7.44 -14.36 37.06
N PRO A 60 -7.60 -14.97 38.25
CA PRO A 60 -6.75 -14.68 39.40
C PRO A 60 -5.27 -15.04 39.22
N ALA A 61 -4.93 -15.96 38.29
CA ALA A 61 -3.56 -16.39 38.05
C ALA A 61 -2.83 -15.53 37.00
N TRP A 62 -3.51 -14.58 36.34
CA TRP A 62 -2.96 -13.83 35.21
C TRP A 62 -1.67 -13.07 35.54
N ASP A 63 -1.63 -12.35 36.67
CA ASP A 63 -0.45 -11.57 37.04
C ASP A 63 0.77 -12.46 37.33
N SER A 64 0.55 -13.63 37.93
CA SER A 64 1.59 -14.64 38.12
C SER A 64 2.06 -15.24 36.80
N LEU A 65 1.15 -15.46 35.85
CA LEU A 65 1.45 -15.97 34.51
C LEU A 65 2.31 -14.97 33.72
N VAL A 66 1.92 -13.68 33.68
CA VAL A 66 2.71 -12.66 33.00
C VAL A 66 4.08 -12.50 33.66
N ARG A 67 4.15 -12.51 34.99
CA ARG A 67 5.44 -12.48 35.71
C ARG A 67 6.32 -13.68 35.36
N PHE A 68 5.74 -14.87 35.29
CA PHE A 68 6.42 -16.10 34.86
C PHE A 68 6.99 -15.94 33.44
N LEU A 69 6.18 -15.46 32.49
CA LEU A 69 6.62 -15.26 31.10
C LEU A 69 7.70 -14.17 30.99
N LYS A 70 7.59 -13.06 31.75
CA LYS A 70 8.61 -11.99 31.81
C LYS A 70 9.95 -12.44 32.39
N GLN A 71 9.99 -13.60 33.04
CA GLN A 71 11.24 -14.26 33.46
C GLN A 71 11.85 -15.12 32.35
N GLY A 72 11.39 -15.00 31.09
CA GLY A 72 11.92 -15.76 29.96
C GLY A 72 11.65 -17.27 30.06
N LYS A 73 10.56 -17.65 30.73
CA LYS A 73 10.21 -19.06 30.96
C LYS A 73 9.40 -19.65 29.81
N GLY A 74 9.40 -20.99 29.71
CA GLY A 74 8.82 -21.71 28.59
C GLY A 74 7.30 -21.85 28.69
N LEU A 75 6.63 -21.82 27.54
CA LEU A 75 5.20 -22.06 27.41
C LEU A 75 4.94 -23.09 26.32
N VAL A 76 4.09 -24.07 26.60
CA VAL A 76 3.44 -24.90 25.59
C VAL A 76 1.94 -24.71 25.78
N HIS A 77 1.29 -24.13 24.79
CA HIS A 77 -0.14 -23.88 24.79
C HIS A 77 -0.81 -24.73 23.71
N ILE A 78 -1.89 -25.44 24.06
CA ILE A 78 -2.66 -26.23 23.09
C ILE A 78 -4.15 -25.91 23.17
N GLY A 79 -4.84 -25.98 22.04
CA GLY A 79 -6.31 -25.84 21.98
C GLY A 79 -6.80 -24.50 21.44
N GLY A 80 -6.15 -23.92 20.43
CA GLY A 80 -6.62 -22.72 19.74
C GLY A 80 -6.11 -21.41 20.35
N ALA A 81 -6.94 -20.36 20.34
CA ALA A 81 -6.50 -19.01 20.68
C ALA A 81 -6.02 -18.89 22.13
N PRO A 82 -4.75 -18.55 22.42
CA PRO A 82 -4.20 -18.60 23.77
C PRO A 82 -4.75 -17.52 24.69
N PHE A 83 -5.20 -17.85 25.91
CA PHE A 83 -5.58 -16.86 26.94
C PHE A 83 -6.64 -15.83 26.49
N ARG A 84 -7.62 -16.25 25.69
CA ARG A 84 -8.65 -15.36 25.14
C ARG A 84 -9.85 -15.15 26.07
N ILE A 85 -10.17 -16.14 26.90
CA ILE A 85 -11.39 -16.17 27.72
C ILE A 85 -11.00 -16.33 29.19
N PRO A 86 -11.01 -15.24 29.99
CA PRO A 86 -10.74 -15.34 31.41
C PRO A 86 -11.89 -16.05 32.13
N VAL A 87 -11.55 -16.85 33.13
CA VAL A 87 -12.49 -17.59 33.95
C VAL A 87 -12.26 -17.25 35.42
N TYR A 88 -13.32 -16.99 36.16
CA TYR A 88 -13.26 -16.71 37.59
C TYR A 88 -14.24 -17.60 38.36
N ARG A 89 -14.07 -17.67 39.67
CA ARG A 89 -14.94 -18.47 40.53
C ARG A 89 -16.09 -17.63 41.06
N HIS A 90 -17.33 -18.10 40.85
CA HIS A 90 -18.54 -17.48 41.39
C HIS A 90 -19.43 -18.54 42.00
N GLN A 91 -19.82 -18.38 43.27
CA GLN A 91 -20.69 -19.33 43.99
C GLN A 91 -20.22 -20.81 43.94
N GLY A 92 -18.90 -21.02 43.90
CA GLY A 92 -18.30 -22.36 43.86
C GLY A 92 -18.06 -22.92 42.45
N GLU A 93 -18.65 -22.33 41.42
CA GLU A 93 -18.52 -22.76 40.01
C GLU A 93 -17.56 -21.87 39.21
N TRP A 94 -16.99 -22.43 38.15
CA TRP A 94 -16.16 -21.71 37.19
C TRP A 94 -17.03 -21.00 36.16
N VAL A 95 -16.92 -19.68 36.09
CA VAL A 95 -17.66 -18.83 35.15
C VAL A 95 -16.70 -18.21 34.14
N ALA A 96 -16.90 -18.53 32.86
CA ALA A 96 -16.17 -17.91 31.76
C ALA A 96 -16.74 -16.52 31.44
N GLU A 97 -15.88 -15.52 31.28
CA GLU A 97 -16.27 -14.19 30.78
C GLU A 97 -16.37 -14.20 29.25
N GLY A 98 -16.60 -13.02 28.65
CA GLY A 98 -16.47 -12.84 27.20
C GLY A 98 -15.02 -12.84 26.74
N ALA A 99 -14.83 -13.13 25.44
CA ALA A 99 -13.52 -13.08 24.79
C ALA A 99 -12.90 -11.66 24.84
N GLN A 100 -11.62 -11.55 25.18
CA GLN A 100 -10.92 -10.29 25.42
C GLN A 100 -9.52 -10.25 24.76
N THR A 101 -9.19 -9.16 24.07
CA THR A 101 -7.86 -8.92 23.44
C THR A 101 -6.82 -8.35 24.41
N ALA A 102 -7.24 -7.81 25.55
CA ALA A 102 -6.34 -7.14 26.49
C ALA A 102 -5.22 -8.05 27.00
N TYR A 103 -5.53 -9.33 27.21
CA TYR A 103 -4.57 -10.35 27.65
C TYR A 103 -3.55 -10.68 26.55
N HIS A 104 -4.00 -10.85 25.30
CA HIS A 104 -3.13 -11.01 24.13
C HIS A 104 -2.14 -9.85 23.97
N ARG A 105 -2.62 -8.61 24.11
CA ARG A 105 -1.80 -7.39 23.93
C ARG A 105 -0.68 -7.26 24.96
N GLN A 106 -0.82 -7.85 26.14
CA GLN A 106 0.28 -7.95 27.10
C GLN A 106 1.35 -8.93 26.65
N LEU A 107 0.98 -9.95 25.87
CA LEU A 107 1.89 -10.94 25.26
C LEU A 107 2.38 -10.54 23.86
N ARG A 108 2.16 -9.28 23.45
CA ARG A 108 2.53 -8.74 22.13
C ARG A 108 1.83 -9.42 20.93
N ILE A 109 0.73 -10.10 21.20
CA ILE A 109 -0.23 -10.57 20.20
C ILE A 109 -1.33 -9.50 20.15
N HIS A 110 -1.48 -8.79 19.04
CA HIS A 110 -2.49 -7.72 18.95
C HIS A 110 -3.90 -8.28 18.84
N GLU A 111 -4.05 -9.31 18.00
CA GLU A 111 -5.30 -10.01 17.72
C GLU A 111 -5.00 -11.44 17.25
N VAL A 112 -6.01 -12.30 17.35
CA VAL A 112 -5.99 -13.66 16.81
C VAL A 112 -7.12 -13.80 15.79
N LEU A 113 -6.80 -14.24 14.58
CA LEU A 113 -7.75 -14.37 13.47
C LEU A 113 -7.96 -15.85 13.13
N ASN A 114 -9.18 -16.23 12.78
CA ASN A 114 -9.43 -17.59 12.29
C ASN A 114 -9.07 -17.69 10.82
N THR A 115 -8.53 -18.85 10.44
CA THR A 115 -8.18 -19.19 9.06
C THR A 115 -8.98 -20.42 8.64
N ASP A 116 -9.30 -20.50 7.35
CA ASP A 116 -10.05 -21.61 6.77
C ASP A 116 -9.14 -22.81 6.49
N ALA A 117 -9.72 -24.01 6.48
CA ALA A 117 -9.05 -25.26 6.15
C ALA A 117 -9.51 -25.87 4.81
N ASP A 118 -10.52 -25.30 4.14
CA ASP A 118 -11.16 -25.86 2.94
C ASP A 118 -10.20 -26.19 1.78
N ARG A 119 -9.04 -25.52 1.71
CA ARG A 119 -8.03 -25.69 0.65
C ARG A 119 -6.79 -26.49 1.07
N ILE A 120 -6.76 -27.01 2.29
CA ILE A 120 -5.63 -27.78 2.83
C ILE A 120 -5.86 -29.25 2.52
N GLU A 121 -4.86 -29.91 1.95
CA GLU A 121 -4.90 -31.34 1.61
C GLU A 121 -3.98 -32.18 2.50
N SER A 122 -2.90 -31.59 3.02
CA SER A 122 -1.92 -32.29 3.85
C SER A 122 -1.30 -31.39 4.93
N LEU A 123 -0.69 -32.03 5.93
CA LEU A 123 0.14 -31.38 6.93
C LEU A 123 1.61 -31.76 6.73
N GLU A 124 2.51 -30.77 6.81
CA GLU A 124 3.95 -30.98 6.58
C GLU A 124 4.80 -30.30 7.67
N ALA A 125 5.73 -31.05 8.27
CA ALA A 125 6.65 -30.49 9.26
C ALA A 125 7.68 -29.55 8.62
N ASN A 126 8.02 -28.47 9.32
CA ASN A 126 9.05 -27.55 8.88
C ASN A 126 10.45 -28.19 9.01
N PRO A 127 11.19 -28.38 7.89
CA PRO A 127 12.51 -29.00 7.94
C PRO A 127 13.57 -28.14 8.63
N ASP A 128 13.38 -26.82 8.72
CA ASP A 128 14.39 -25.91 9.27
C ASP A 128 14.44 -25.95 10.81
N ILE A 129 13.32 -26.32 11.43
CA ILE A 129 13.18 -26.59 12.87
C ILE A 129 12.34 -27.87 13.00
N PRO A 130 12.95 -29.06 12.91
CA PRO A 130 12.23 -30.34 12.77
C PRO A 130 11.62 -30.84 14.10
N LEU A 131 11.09 -29.94 14.93
CA LEU A 131 10.48 -30.23 16.23
C LEU A 131 9.09 -30.87 16.12
N ALA A 132 8.41 -30.65 15.00
CA ALA A 132 7.11 -31.27 14.69
C ALA A 132 7.22 -32.39 13.65
N ALA A 133 8.43 -32.87 13.33
CA ALA A 133 8.61 -34.00 12.43
C ALA A 133 7.97 -35.26 13.03
N GLY A 134 7.07 -35.92 12.29
CA GLY A 134 6.29 -37.05 12.78
C GLY A 134 5.04 -36.65 13.58
N CYS A 135 4.73 -35.36 13.68
CA CYS A 135 3.51 -34.87 14.34
C CYS A 135 2.34 -34.63 13.37
N GLU A 136 2.49 -34.96 12.09
CA GLU A 136 1.50 -34.69 11.03
C GLU A 136 0.16 -35.39 11.30
N LEU A 137 0.18 -36.55 11.96
CA LEU A 137 -1.03 -37.32 12.32
C LEU A 137 -1.64 -36.89 13.66
N LEU A 138 -0.97 -36.03 14.44
CA LEU A 138 -1.50 -35.57 15.73
C LEU A 138 -2.69 -34.61 15.56
N LEU A 139 -2.80 -33.97 14.40
CA LEU A 139 -3.75 -32.91 14.13
C LEU A 139 -4.57 -33.24 12.88
N ALA A 140 -5.88 -32.98 12.95
CA ALA A 140 -6.74 -33.02 11.79
C ALA A 140 -6.61 -31.72 11.00
N ILE A 141 -6.95 -31.77 9.70
CA ILE A 141 -7.10 -30.57 8.86
C ILE A 141 -8.40 -29.86 9.26
N GLU A 142 -8.26 -28.80 10.05
CA GLU A 142 -9.35 -28.00 10.60
C GLU A 142 -8.96 -26.51 10.67
N PRO A 143 -9.92 -25.59 10.78
CA PRO A 143 -9.63 -24.17 10.96
C PRO A 143 -8.68 -23.89 12.13
N ILE A 144 -7.67 -23.03 11.90
CA ILE A 144 -6.69 -22.65 12.92
C ILE A 144 -6.75 -21.15 13.22
N CYS A 145 -6.16 -20.76 14.34
CA CYS A 145 -6.05 -19.36 14.75
C CYS A 145 -4.65 -18.78 14.46
N SER A 146 -4.57 -17.78 13.59
CA SER A 146 -3.32 -17.09 13.25
C SER A 146 -3.10 -15.85 14.12
N PHE A 147 -1.84 -15.46 14.30
CA PHE A 147 -1.47 -14.35 15.17
C PHE A 147 -1.16 -13.08 14.37
N THR A 148 -1.85 -12.00 14.72
CA THR A 148 -1.36 -10.66 14.43
C THR A 148 -0.39 -10.26 15.54
N LEU A 149 0.85 -10.00 15.17
CA LEU A 149 1.91 -9.66 16.13
C LEU A 149 2.20 -8.15 16.15
N HIS A 150 2.42 -7.61 17.35
CA HIS A 150 2.89 -6.24 17.57
C HIS A 150 4.03 -6.28 18.59
N ILE A 151 5.17 -6.83 18.15
CA ILE A 151 6.27 -7.22 19.05
C ILE A 151 7.12 -6.05 19.55
N THR A 152 6.96 -4.87 18.95
CA THR A 152 7.63 -3.64 19.36
C THR A 152 6.66 -2.48 19.38
N ARG A 153 6.89 -1.54 20.30
CA ARG A 153 6.18 -0.25 20.41
C ARG A 153 7.13 0.93 20.33
N THR A 154 8.38 0.69 19.96
CA THR A 154 9.46 1.68 19.90
C THR A 154 10.04 1.73 18.49
N GLU A 155 10.56 2.88 18.11
CA GLU A 155 11.22 3.12 16.82
C GLU A 155 12.74 3.05 16.99
N ASP A 156 13.44 2.43 16.04
CA ASP A 156 14.90 2.41 15.99
C ASP A 156 15.47 3.80 15.67
N ARG A 157 14.75 4.57 14.84
CA ARG A 157 15.10 5.95 14.46
C ARG A 157 13.92 6.90 14.73
N PRO A 158 13.79 7.40 15.97
CA PRO A 158 12.78 8.40 16.29
C PRO A 158 12.90 9.63 15.38
N GLY A 159 11.79 10.06 14.80
CA GLY A 159 11.72 11.19 13.87
C GLY A 159 11.83 10.82 12.39
N GLU A 160 12.21 9.58 12.07
CA GLU A 160 12.03 9.01 10.72
C GLU A 160 10.72 8.22 10.70
N LEU A 161 9.65 8.82 10.20
CA LEU A 161 8.36 8.11 10.08
C LEU A 161 8.54 6.86 9.22
N GLY A 162 7.97 5.74 9.68
CA GLY A 162 8.14 4.44 9.03
C GLY A 162 9.41 3.70 9.46
N SER A 163 10.15 4.18 10.46
CA SER A 163 11.25 3.40 11.03
C SER A 163 10.73 2.06 11.60
N SER A 164 11.54 1.01 11.45
CA SER A 164 11.31 -0.25 12.14
C SER A 164 11.54 -0.08 13.65
N GLY A 165 11.15 -1.07 14.44
CA GLY A 165 11.52 -1.18 15.85
C GLY A 165 12.40 -2.40 16.15
N PRO A 166 12.76 -2.60 17.43
CA PRO A 166 13.55 -3.74 17.87
C PRO A 166 12.98 -5.11 17.46
N MET A 167 13.88 -6.03 17.10
CA MET A 167 13.55 -7.43 16.78
C MET A 167 13.50 -8.26 18.07
N ASP A 168 12.49 -8.01 18.89
CA ASP A 168 12.39 -8.62 20.21
C ASP A 168 11.94 -10.08 20.20
N ALA A 169 11.25 -10.53 19.14
CA ALA A 169 10.79 -11.90 19.01
C ALA A 169 10.77 -12.34 17.54
N HIS A 170 10.88 -13.65 17.33
CA HIS A 170 10.71 -14.30 16.03
C HIS A 170 9.61 -15.34 16.13
N ILE A 171 8.80 -15.46 15.08
CA ILE A 171 7.81 -16.52 14.94
C ILE A 171 8.24 -17.50 13.85
N TYR A 172 8.10 -18.78 14.13
CA TYR A 172 8.42 -19.87 13.22
C TYR A 172 7.24 -20.84 13.13
N PRO A 173 6.78 -21.20 11.92
CA PRO A 173 5.89 -22.33 11.73
C PRO A 173 6.67 -23.62 11.98
N LEU A 174 6.11 -24.56 12.73
CA LEU A 174 6.67 -25.90 12.94
C LEU A 174 5.94 -26.96 12.12
N LEU A 175 4.65 -26.75 11.88
CA LEU A 175 3.80 -27.60 11.03
C LEU A 175 3.01 -26.67 10.10
N TYR A 176 2.97 -27.00 8.81
CA TYR A 176 2.22 -26.28 7.79
C TYR A 176 0.97 -27.06 7.38
N GLY A 177 -0.12 -26.36 7.09
CA GLY A 177 -1.18 -26.85 6.22
C GLY A 177 -0.88 -26.50 4.77
N VAL A 178 -0.83 -27.50 3.90
CA VAL A 178 -0.40 -27.38 2.51
C VAL A 178 -1.54 -27.72 1.55
N SER A 179 -1.71 -26.92 0.50
CA SER A 179 -2.70 -27.17 -0.56
C SER A 179 -2.20 -28.20 -1.58
N GLY A 180 -3.09 -28.68 -2.46
CA GLY A 180 -2.70 -29.55 -3.59
C GLY A 180 -1.71 -28.93 -4.58
N GLU A 181 -1.54 -27.60 -4.55
CA GLU A 181 -0.55 -26.86 -5.35
C GLU A 181 0.78 -26.67 -4.61
N GLY A 182 0.93 -27.22 -3.40
CA GLY A 182 2.11 -27.05 -2.56
C GLY A 182 2.22 -25.67 -1.88
N ARG A 183 1.11 -24.93 -1.77
CA ARG A 183 1.07 -23.61 -1.10
C ARG A 183 0.87 -23.79 0.39
N LYS A 184 1.61 -23.02 1.20
CA LYS A 184 1.54 -23.07 2.68
C LYS A 184 0.45 -22.11 3.15
N LEU A 185 -0.72 -22.63 3.49
CA LEU A 185 -1.92 -21.81 3.75
C LEU A 185 -2.20 -21.57 5.24
N SER A 186 -1.67 -22.42 6.13
CA SER A 186 -1.84 -22.27 7.58
C SER A 186 -0.66 -22.85 8.37
N ALA A 187 -0.55 -22.47 9.64
CA ALA A 187 0.46 -22.99 10.57
C ALA A 187 -0.19 -23.51 11.86
N PRO A 188 -0.66 -24.77 11.89
CA PRO A 188 -1.29 -25.37 13.07
C PRO A 188 -0.39 -25.41 14.31
N ILE A 189 0.93 -25.48 14.13
CA ILE A 189 1.90 -25.41 15.22
C ILE A 189 2.88 -24.28 14.93
N THR A 190 2.98 -23.31 15.85
CA THR A 190 3.95 -22.21 15.77
C THR A 190 4.82 -22.13 17.01
N LEU A 191 6.04 -21.61 16.83
CA LEU A 191 7.00 -21.31 17.88
C LEU A 191 7.29 -19.81 17.87
N ILE A 192 7.12 -19.15 19.01
CA ILE A 192 7.61 -17.79 19.24
C ILE A 192 8.86 -17.90 20.12
N GLU A 193 9.99 -17.42 19.60
CA GLU A 193 11.22 -17.24 20.37
C GLU A 193 11.36 -15.77 20.73
N ASN A 194 11.20 -15.46 22.01
CA ASN A 194 11.40 -14.11 22.54
C ASN A 194 12.90 -13.90 22.77
N THR A 195 13.56 -13.24 21.83
CA THR A 195 15.01 -13.02 21.87
C THR A 195 15.38 -11.84 22.78
N LYS A 196 14.66 -10.70 22.67
CA LYS A 196 14.92 -9.49 23.48
C LYS A 196 13.63 -8.95 24.10
N GLY A 197 13.72 -7.80 24.75
CA GLY A 197 12.59 -7.12 25.40
C GLY A 197 12.13 -7.80 26.69
N GLU A 198 10.87 -7.58 27.07
CA GLU A 198 10.33 -7.97 28.37
C GLU A 198 10.25 -9.49 28.60
N PHE A 199 10.26 -10.28 27.52
CA PHE A 199 10.09 -11.74 27.54
C PHE A 199 11.36 -12.51 27.15
N ALA A 200 12.50 -11.82 27.07
CA ALA A 200 13.76 -12.36 26.57
C ALA A 200 14.10 -13.73 27.19
N GLY A 201 14.49 -14.68 26.33
CA GLY A 201 14.82 -16.06 26.68
C GLY A 201 13.66 -17.05 26.63
N GLY A 202 12.41 -16.56 26.56
CA GLY A 202 11.21 -17.40 26.54
C GLY A 202 10.95 -18.07 25.18
N ARG A 203 10.68 -19.38 25.20
CA ARG A 203 10.15 -20.15 24.06
C ARG A 203 8.69 -20.50 24.29
N TRP A 204 7.84 -20.08 23.37
CA TRP A 204 6.41 -20.31 23.45
C TRP A 204 5.95 -21.10 22.22
N LEU A 205 5.53 -22.34 22.44
CA LEU A 205 4.96 -23.20 21.40
C LEU A 205 3.45 -23.18 21.51
N PHE A 206 2.78 -23.01 20.37
CA PHE A 206 1.32 -22.94 20.28
C PHE A 206 0.80 -23.98 19.30
N VAL A 207 -0.17 -24.78 19.73
CA VAL A 207 -1.03 -25.59 18.85
C VAL A 207 -2.32 -24.80 18.62
N ASN A 208 -2.37 -24.14 17.46
CA ASN A 208 -3.32 -23.09 17.08
C ASN A 208 -4.70 -23.62 16.65
N GLN A 209 -5.01 -24.88 16.96
CA GLN A 209 -6.29 -25.49 16.64
C GLN A 209 -6.89 -26.20 17.84
N ARG A 210 -8.18 -26.50 17.76
CA ARG A 210 -8.88 -27.31 18.75
C ARG A 210 -8.26 -28.71 18.81
N ILE A 211 -8.13 -29.26 20.02
CA ILE A 211 -7.54 -30.59 20.20
C ILE A 211 -8.61 -31.66 20.01
N GLY A 212 -8.40 -32.54 19.03
CA GLY A 212 -9.26 -33.69 18.73
C GLY A 212 -8.73 -35.01 19.31
N PRO A 213 -9.44 -36.14 19.10
CA PRO A 213 -9.02 -37.47 19.56
C PRO A 213 -7.65 -37.90 19.03
N ALA A 214 -7.36 -37.62 17.75
CA ALA A 214 -6.10 -37.98 17.09
C ALA A 214 -4.87 -37.51 17.87
N PHE A 215 -4.93 -36.33 18.50
CA PHE A 215 -3.82 -35.84 19.31
C PHE A 215 -3.49 -36.78 20.48
N TRP A 216 -4.51 -37.31 21.15
CA TRP A 216 -4.32 -38.19 22.29
C TRP A 216 -3.95 -39.62 21.86
N ASP A 217 -4.50 -40.09 20.75
CA ASP A 217 -4.33 -41.45 20.26
C ASP A 217 -3.02 -41.65 19.47
N GLU A 218 -2.55 -40.64 18.73
CA GLU A 218 -1.40 -40.73 17.82
C GLU A 218 -0.08 -40.23 18.45
N GLY A 219 0.00 -40.16 19.78
CA GLY A 219 1.26 -39.89 20.49
C GLY A 219 1.48 -38.45 20.96
N GLY A 220 0.43 -37.64 21.11
CA GLY A 220 0.53 -36.26 21.62
C GLY A 220 1.14 -36.17 23.02
N MET A 221 1.05 -37.24 23.83
CA MET A 221 1.77 -37.35 25.11
C MET A 221 3.30 -37.30 24.95
N SER A 222 3.82 -37.89 23.87
CA SER A 222 5.24 -37.80 23.55
C SER A 222 5.61 -36.41 23.06
N ALA A 223 4.76 -35.83 22.21
CA ALA A 223 4.96 -34.48 21.70
C ALA A 223 4.99 -33.43 22.82
N LEU A 224 4.03 -33.46 23.76
CA LEU A 224 4.00 -32.56 24.92
C LEU A 224 5.27 -32.64 25.76
N ARG A 225 5.85 -33.84 25.91
CA ARG A 225 7.10 -34.04 26.62
C ARG A 225 8.27 -33.41 25.88
N GLU A 226 8.37 -33.65 24.59
CA GLU A 226 9.43 -33.10 23.74
C GLU A 226 9.34 -31.57 23.66
N TRP A 227 8.16 -31.03 23.38
CA TRP A 227 7.88 -29.60 23.34
C TRP A 227 8.13 -28.93 24.70
N GLY A 228 7.70 -29.56 25.79
CA GLY A 228 7.96 -29.08 27.14
C GLY A 228 9.45 -29.01 27.44
N ALA A 229 10.21 -30.06 27.11
CA ALA A 229 11.67 -30.08 27.28
C ALA A 229 12.36 -29.00 26.42
N TYR A 230 11.92 -28.85 25.17
CA TYR A 230 12.43 -27.87 24.22
C TYR A 230 12.17 -26.43 24.66
N CYS A 231 10.96 -26.10 25.13
CA CYS A 231 10.65 -24.77 25.65
C CYS A 231 11.42 -24.49 26.95
N ALA A 232 11.71 -25.53 27.74
CA ALA A 232 12.51 -25.40 28.95
C ALA A 232 13.98 -25.08 28.65
N GLU A 233 14.47 -25.36 27.44
CA GLU A 233 15.82 -25.04 27.00
C GLU A 233 16.03 -23.53 26.78
N GLY A 234 14.98 -22.72 26.76
CA GLY A 234 15.07 -21.29 26.47
C GLY A 234 15.72 -20.98 25.12
N VAL A 235 15.86 -19.71 24.78
CA VAL A 235 16.32 -19.30 23.44
C VAL A 235 17.85 -19.28 23.35
N THR A 236 18.39 -20.00 22.35
CA THR A 236 19.74 -19.77 21.83
C THR A 236 19.60 -19.12 20.46
N GLU A 237 19.89 -17.82 20.37
CA GLU A 237 19.84 -17.11 19.10
C GLU A 237 21.08 -17.43 18.27
N MET A 238 20.86 -17.71 16.98
CA MET A 238 21.92 -18.04 16.03
C MET A 238 21.76 -17.25 14.74
N TRP A 239 22.86 -16.71 14.25
CA TRP A 239 22.91 -16.10 12.92
C TRP A 239 24.08 -16.67 12.11
N LEU A 240 23.80 -17.02 10.86
CA LEU A 240 24.80 -17.28 9.84
C LEU A 240 24.83 -16.10 8.87
N LYS A 241 25.96 -15.39 8.81
CA LYS A 241 26.10 -14.17 8.00
C LYS A 241 27.36 -14.22 7.15
N PRO A 242 27.28 -14.05 5.82
CA PRO A 242 28.44 -13.68 5.03
C PRO A 242 28.84 -12.24 5.38
N ASN A 243 30.12 -11.90 5.21
CA ASN A 243 30.60 -10.55 5.43
C ASN A 243 29.97 -9.53 4.44
N TYR A 244 29.63 -9.98 3.23
CA TYR A 244 28.91 -9.19 2.23
C TYR A 244 27.83 -10.03 1.55
N ALA A 245 26.74 -9.39 1.10
CA ALA A 245 25.75 -10.04 0.25
C ALA A 245 26.23 -10.22 -1.21
N CYS A 246 27.20 -9.42 -1.63
CA CYS A 246 27.85 -9.48 -2.94
C CYS A 246 29.37 -9.37 -2.78
N TYR A 247 30.10 -10.24 -3.46
CA TYR A 247 31.56 -10.25 -3.54
C TYR A 247 32.01 -9.92 -4.96
N GLU A 248 33.13 -9.22 -5.07
CA GLU A 248 33.80 -9.04 -6.36
C GLU A 248 34.47 -10.36 -6.77
N PRO A 249 34.56 -10.68 -8.08
CA PRO A 249 35.20 -11.89 -8.53
C PRO A 249 36.65 -11.96 -8.06
N GLY A 250 37.05 -13.09 -7.50
CA GLY A 250 38.37 -13.30 -6.91
C GLY A 250 38.42 -13.12 -5.40
N GLU A 251 37.49 -12.39 -4.79
CA GLU A 251 37.39 -12.26 -3.33
C GLU A 251 37.10 -13.62 -2.67
N GLN A 252 37.50 -13.75 -1.41
CA GLN A 252 37.19 -14.93 -0.59
C GLN A 252 36.16 -14.55 0.47
N PRO A 253 35.06 -15.32 0.63
CA PRO A 253 34.07 -15.01 1.62
C PRO A 253 34.56 -15.33 3.02
N VAL A 254 34.06 -14.57 3.98
CA VAL A 254 34.16 -14.89 5.40
C VAL A 254 32.73 -15.06 5.90
N LEU A 255 32.44 -16.23 6.44
CA LEU A 255 31.20 -16.49 7.14
C LEU A 255 31.39 -16.18 8.62
N SER A 256 30.35 -15.67 9.26
CA SER A 256 30.32 -15.45 10.70
C SER A 256 29.11 -16.17 11.29
N LEU A 257 29.39 -16.93 12.35
CA LEU A 257 28.39 -17.58 13.18
C LEU A 257 28.27 -16.82 14.48
N HIS A 258 27.13 -16.18 14.69
CA HIS A 258 26.84 -15.49 15.93
C HIS A 258 25.96 -16.40 16.79
N MET A 259 26.31 -16.57 18.06
CA MET A 259 25.56 -17.42 18.98
C MET A 259 25.46 -16.76 20.36
N GLN A 260 24.26 -16.74 20.93
CA GLN A 260 24.03 -16.23 22.28
C GLN A 260 22.86 -16.94 22.96
N GLU A 261 23.01 -17.30 24.23
CA GLU A 261 21.89 -17.69 25.08
C GLU A 261 21.21 -16.46 25.67
N LEU A 262 19.89 -16.37 25.50
CA LEU A 262 19.11 -15.20 25.87
C LEU A 262 18.23 -15.48 27.10
N GLY A 263 17.94 -14.43 27.86
CA GLY A 263 17.10 -14.45 29.06
C GLY A 263 17.83 -14.25 30.38
N PRO A 264 17.10 -14.28 31.52
CA PRO A 264 17.67 -13.97 32.82
C PRO A 264 18.71 -15.00 33.27
N VAL A 265 19.81 -14.48 33.81
CA VAL A 265 21.00 -15.24 34.21
C VAL A 265 20.66 -16.26 35.29
N LYS A 266 20.68 -17.55 34.96
CA LYS A 266 20.85 -18.62 35.95
C LYS A 266 22.34 -18.87 36.10
N LEU A 267 22.92 -18.46 37.24
CA LEU A 267 24.36 -18.57 37.53
C LEU A 267 24.91 -20.02 37.40
N ASP A 268 24.04 -21.02 37.52
CA ASP A 268 24.39 -22.45 37.51
C ASP A 268 24.09 -23.17 36.18
N ARG A 269 23.76 -22.44 35.10
CA ARG A 269 23.42 -23.07 33.82
C ARG A 269 24.68 -23.48 33.05
N ALA A 270 24.84 -24.77 32.80
CA ALA A 270 25.90 -25.28 31.92
C ALA A 270 25.68 -24.78 30.48
N ALA A 271 26.77 -24.37 29.82
CA ALA A 271 26.78 -24.07 28.39
C ALA A 271 26.40 -25.31 27.58
N LYS A 272 25.68 -25.12 26.47
CA LYS A 272 25.32 -26.20 25.54
C LYS A 272 26.40 -26.33 24.48
N ASP A 273 26.77 -27.57 24.14
CA ASP A 273 27.67 -27.85 23.04
C ASP A 273 26.89 -27.97 21.73
N TRP A 274 27.21 -27.11 20.78
CA TRP A 274 26.63 -27.09 19.44
C TRP A 274 27.63 -27.58 18.41
N HIS A 275 27.20 -28.58 17.63
CA HIS A 275 27.94 -29.14 16.52
C HIS A 275 27.30 -28.63 15.23
N LEU A 276 28.06 -27.84 14.46
CA LEU A 276 27.60 -27.19 13.24
C LEU A 276 28.30 -27.82 12.03
N SER A 277 27.53 -28.25 11.04
CA SER A 277 28.03 -28.69 9.73
C SER A 277 27.63 -27.65 8.69
N ILE A 278 28.61 -27.02 8.06
CA ILE A 278 28.40 -25.89 7.15
C ILE A 278 28.88 -26.31 5.77
N ALA A 279 28.09 -26.01 4.75
CA ALA A 279 28.46 -26.27 3.36
C ALA A 279 28.08 -25.10 2.46
N LEU A 280 28.99 -24.76 1.56
CA LEU A 280 28.84 -23.78 0.49
C LEU A 280 28.64 -24.53 -0.83
N TYR A 281 27.66 -24.09 -1.60
CA TYR A 281 27.37 -24.63 -2.93
C TYR A 281 27.21 -23.50 -3.93
N GLU A 282 27.65 -23.74 -5.16
CA GLU A 282 27.29 -22.92 -6.31
C GLU A 282 25.86 -23.26 -6.77
N GLU A 283 25.17 -22.27 -7.35
CA GLU A 283 23.86 -22.46 -7.94
C GLU A 283 23.83 -23.61 -8.95
N GLY A 284 22.81 -24.47 -8.87
CA GLY A 284 22.64 -25.61 -9.77
C GLY A 284 23.55 -26.81 -9.49
N SER A 285 24.42 -26.72 -8.48
CA SER A 285 25.25 -27.85 -8.01
C SER A 285 24.74 -28.41 -6.68
N ASP A 286 24.73 -29.73 -6.58
CA ASP A 286 24.54 -30.47 -5.32
C ASP A 286 25.88 -30.86 -4.67
N GLU A 287 27.00 -30.67 -5.37
CA GLU A 287 28.34 -30.89 -4.83
C GLU A 287 28.80 -29.64 -4.08
N ALA A 288 29.19 -29.82 -2.81
CA ALA A 288 29.68 -28.72 -1.98
C ALA A 288 31.06 -28.27 -2.46
N LEU A 289 31.20 -26.97 -2.78
CA LEU A 289 32.49 -26.35 -3.09
C LEU A 289 33.41 -26.29 -1.87
N TRP A 290 32.80 -26.17 -0.70
CA TRP A 290 33.47 -26.17 0.58
C TRP A 290 32.52 -26.67 1.65
N ALA A 291 33.05 -27.43 2.60
CA ALA A 291 32.33 -27.84 3.79
C ALA A 291 33.27 -27.83 4.99
N ASP A 292 32.73 -27.50 6.16
CA ASP A 292 33.47 -27.47 7.41
C ASP A 292 32.57 -27.87 8.59
N LYS A 293 33.21 -28.26 9.69
CA LYS A 293 32.54 -28.65 10.93
C LYS A 293 33.12 -27.87 12.09
N VAL A 294 32.24 -27.18 12.81
CA VAL A 294 32.62 -26.32 13.94
C VAL A 294 31.87 -26.78 15.18
N SER A 295 32.55 -26.79 16.32
CA SER A 295 31.91 -27.00 17.62
C SER A 295 31.97 -25.71 18.44
N LEU A 296 30.82 -25.21 18.85
CA LEU A 296 30.68 -23.98 19.62
C LEU A 296 29.96 -24.27 20.92
N GLN A 297 30.49 -23.75 22.03
CA GLN A 297 29.75 -23.69 23.28
C GLN A 297 28.94 -22.41 23.30
N SER A 298 27.65 -22.52 23.59
CA SER A 298 26.77 -21.36 23.79
C SER A 298 27.17 -20.62 25.06
N SER A 299 26.91 -19.31 25.09
CA SER A 299 27.23 -18.47 26.25
C SER A 299 26.19 -17.37 26.43
N ARG A 300 26.12 -16.84 27.66
CA ARG A 300 25.34 -15.63 27.96
C ARG A 300 25.78 -14.46 27.08
N GLU A 301 27.09 -14.32 26.88
CA GLU A 301 27.64 -13.26 26.03
C GLU A 301 27.63 -13.67 24.58
N LEU A 302 27.53 -12.68 23.69
CA LEU A 302 27.58 -12.89 22.26
C LEU A 302 28.94 -13.51 21.87
N ARG A 303 28.88 -14.72 21.31
CA ARG A 303 30.02 -15.38 20.68
C ARG A 303 29.94 -15.19 19.18
N ILE A 304 31.06 -14.77 18.57
CA ILE A 304 31.19 -14.62 17.12
C ILE A 304 32.34 -15.49 16.66
N GLU A 305 32.04 -16.56 15.93
CA GLU A 305 33.03 -17.39 15.25
C GLU A 305 33.15 -16.92 13.80
N ARG A 306 34.38 -16.69 13.33
CA ARG A 306 34.65 -16.26 11.93
C ARG A 306 35.33 -17.38 11.17
N LEU A 307 34.75 -17.75 10.04
CA LEU A 307 35.17 -18.85 9.20
C LEU A 307 35.59 -18.33 7.82
N PRO A 308 36.90 -18.21 7.56
CA PRO A 308 37.39 -17.94 6.21
C PRO A 308 37.03 -19.11 5.30
N VAL A 309 36.38 -18.83 4.18
CA VAL A 309 36.04 -19.84 3.19
C VAL A 309 37.08 -19.76 2.07
N PRO A 310 37.95 -20.77 1.89
CA PRO A 310 39.06 -20.74 0.93
C PRO A 310 38.58 -20.98 -0.52
N VAL A 311 37.44 -20.40 -0.89
CA VAL A 311 36.86 -20.45 -2.23
C VAL A 311 36.98 -19.06 -2.83
N SER A 312 37.60 -18.98 -3.99
CA SER A 312 37.65 -17.74 -4.76
C SER A 312 36.32 -17.58 -5.49
N VAL A 313 35.58 -16.51 -5.20
CA VAL A 313 34.23 -16.31 -5.74
C VAL A 313 34.30 -16.01 -7.24
N ALA A 314 33.57 -16.79 -8.04
CA ALA A 314 33.27 -16.51 -9.44
C ALA A 314 31.88 -15.84 -9.59
N PRO A 315 31.58 -15.17 -10.72
CA PRO A 315 30.25 -14.64 -10.99
C PRO A 315 29.15 -15.70 -10.87
N GLY A 316 28.08 -15.41 -10.12
CA GLY A 316 26.99 -16.35 -9.89
C GLY A 316 26.46 -16.33 -8.46
N PHE A 317 25.41 -17.09 -8.20
CA PHE A 317 24.80 -17.20 -6.87
C PHE A 317 25.38 -18.38 -6.08
N TYR A 318 25.57 -18.19 -4.79
CA TYR A 318 26.05 -19.21 -3.86
C TYR A 318 25.08 -19.36 -2.70
N ARG A 319 24.79 -20.62 -2.36
CA ARG A 319 23.99 -20.99 -1.19
C ARG A 319 24.89 -21.53 -0.07
N VAL A 320 24.58 -21.14 1.16
CA VAL A 320 25.24 -21.62 2.38
C VAL A 320 24.19 -22.29 3.25
N VAL A 321 24.43 -23.54 3.62
CA VAL A 321 23.58 -24.31 4.53
C VAL A 321 24.38 -24.67 5.76
N CYS A 322 23.84 -24.40 6.95
CA CYS A 322 24.42 -24.80 8.22
C CYS A 322 23.41 -25.64 9.01
N GLU A 323 23.72 -26.91 9.22
CA GLU A 323 23.00 -27.78 10.13
C GLU A 323 23.64 -27.69 11.52
N ALA A 324 22.92 -27.12 12.48
CA ALA A 324 23.35 -27.00 13.87
C ALA A 324 22.60 -28.00 14.76
N LYS A 325 23.34 -28.77 15.56
CA LYS A 325 22.80 -29.72 16.53
C LYS A 325 23.41 -29.51 17.91
N SER A 326 22.56 -29.31 18.91
CA SER A 326 22.96 -29.30 20.31
C SER A 326 23.06 -30.72 20.86
N ASP A 327 23.99 -30.92 21.79
CA ASP A 327 24.04 -32.05 22.73
C ASP A 327 22.76 -32.25 23.54
N HIS A 328 21.94 -31.20 23.72
CA HIS A 328 20.60 -31.27 24.32
C HIS A 328 19.50 -31.68 23.31
N GLY A 329 19.85 -32.01 22.07
CA GLY A 329 18.94 -32.57 21.06
C GLY A 329 18.31 -31.54 20.12
N GLU A 330 18.42 -30.25 20.41
CA GLU A 330 17.92 -29.19 19.53
C GLU A 330 18.64 -29.22 18.16
N ARG A 331 17.86 -29.04 17.09
CA ARG A 331 18.36 -28.96 15.71
C ARG A 331 17.84 -27.72 15.00
N ARG A 332 18.70 -27.09 14.21
CA ARG A 332 18.38 -25.94 13.35
C ARG A 332 19.06 -26.10 12.00
N VAL A 333 18.37 -25.73 10.92
CA VAL A 333 18.97 -25.54 9.61
C VAL A 333 18.95 -24.05 9.29
N LEU A 334 20.12 -23.43 9.25
CA LEU A 334 20.29 -22.04 8.86
C LEU A 334 20.62 -22.00 7.37
N LYS A 335 19.81 -21.26 6.60
CA LYS A 335 20.00 -21.07 5.16
C LYS A 335 20.38 -19.61 4.90
N GLN A 336 21.38 -19.44 4.05
CA GLN A 336 21.93 -18.14 3.68
C GLN A 336 22.43 -18.20 2.24
N GLY A 337 22.71 -17.05 1.63
CA GLY A 337 23.31 -16.96 0.31
C GLY A 337 24.02 -15.64 0.09
N PHE A 338 24.83 -15.59 -0.96
CA PHE A 338 25.48 -14.38 -1.44
C PHE A 338 25.75 -14.50 -2.94
N TRP A 339 26.04 -13.38 -3.58
CA TRP A 339 26.41 -13.31 -4.99
C TRP A 339 27.91 -13.11 -5.16
N GLY A 340 28.51 -13.77 -6.14
CA GLY A 340 29.63 -13.21 -6.88
C GLY A 340 29.10 -12.29 -7.97
N ARG A 341 29.62 -11.06 -8.05
CA ARG A 341 29.13 -10.02 -8.97
C ARG A 341 29.07 -10.54 -10.41
N ASP A 342 27.86 -10.61 -10.97
CA ASP A 342 27.62 -11.04 -12.35
C ASP A 342 27.06 -9.88 -13.20
N ASN A 343 27.98 -9.11 -13.78
CA ASN A 343 27.63 -8.01 -14.69
C ASN A 343 27.01 -8.51 -16.01
N ARG A 344 27.28 -9.75 -16.42
CA ARG A 344 26.67 -10.33 -17.62
C ARG A 344 25.19 -10.57 -17.36
N LEU A 345 24.85 -11.24 -16.26
CA LEU A 345 23.45 -11.44 -15.86
C LEU A 345 22.68 -10.12 -15.79
N LEU A 346 23.25 -9.09 -15.17
CA LEU A 346 22.58 -7.79 -15.05
C LEU A 346 22.34 -7.09 -16.39
N SER A 347 23.23 -7.28 -17.37
CA SER A 347 23.13 -6.66 -18.70
C SER A 347 22.35 -7.46 -19.72
N GLU A 348 21.92 -8.68 -19.39
CA GLU A 348 21.15 -9.53 -20.29
C GLU A 348 19.74 -8.97 -20.58
N GLY A 349 19.29 -9.12 -21.83
CA GLY A 349 17.96 -8.68 -22.27
C GLY A 349 17.84 -7.17 -22.46
N GLU A 350 16.60 -6.70 -22.66
CA GLU A 350 16.31 -5.28 -22.89
C GLU A 350 15.82 -4.59 -21.62
N ARG A 351 15.99 -3.28 -21.51
CA ARG A 351 15.41 -2.47 -20.42
C ARG A 351 13.90 -2.40 -20.54
N LEU A 352 13.22 -2.27 -19.40
CA LEU A 352 11.83 -1.84 -19.39
C LEU A 352 11.76 -0.39 -19.90
N THR A 353 10.83 -0.13 -20.79
CA THR A 353 10.51 1.21 -21.30
C THR A 353 9.01 1.47 -21.12
N VAL A 354 8.55 2.64 -21.54
CA VAL A 354 7.13 3.03 -21.47
C VAL A 354 6.69 3.62 -22.80
N ASN A 355 5.40 3.47 -23.10
CA ASN A 355 4.70 4.25 -24.13
C ASN A 355 3.71 5.22 -23.46
N ARG A 356 2.70 5.70 -24.20
CA ARG A 356 1.66 6.59 -23.67
C ARG A 356 0.92 6.02 -22.44
N ASP A 357 0.64 4.72 -22.42
CA ASP A 357 -0.25 4.10 -21.43
C ASP A 357 0.37 2.98 -20.60
N TYR A 358 1.38 2.27 -21.13
CA TYR A 358 1.85 1.00 -20.57
C TYR A 358 3.36 0.86 -20.60
N PHE A 359 3.84 -0.04 -19.75
CA PHE A 359 5.23 -0.52 -19.77
C PHE A 359 5.45 -1.48 -20.93
N VAL A 360 6.67 -1.50 -21.47
CA VAL A 360 7.08 -2.31 -22.61
C VAL A 360 8.41 -2.99 -22.28
N LYS A 361 8.46 -4.32 -22.43
CA LYS A 361 9.66 -5.14 -22.24
C LYS A 361 9.90 -5.97 -23.50
N ALA A 362 11.09 -5.89 -24.09
CA ALA A 362 11.45 -6.62 -25.31
C ALA A 362 10.41 -6.44 -26.45
N GLY A 363 9.97 -5.19 -26.65
CA GLY A 363 8.95 -4.82 -27.64
C GLY A 363 7.51 -5.28 -27.34
N LYS A 364 7.27 -5.95 -26.20
CA LYS A 364 5.94 -6.42 -25.79
C LYS A 364 5.39 -5.60 -24.63
N PRO A 365 4.10 -5.25 -24.62
CA PRO A 365 3.49 -4.65 -23.45
C PRO A 365 3.62 -5.54 -22.22
N MET A 366 3.77 -4.90 -21.06
CA MET A 366 3.89 -5.57 -19.76
C MET A 366 2.92 -4.92 -18.76
N PRO A 367 1.64 -5.36 -18.71
CA PRO A 367 0.75 -4.97 -17.62
C PRO A 367 1.34 -5.40 -16.28
N ILE A 368 1.34 -4.50 -15.30
CA ILE A 368 2.03 -4.73 -14.03
C ILE A 368 1.14 -5.47 -13.04
N VAL A 369 1.62 -6.61 -12.57
CA VAL A 369 1.17 -7.30 -11.37
C VAL A 369 2.38 -7.32 -10.45
N GLY A 370 2.46 -6.31 -9.60
CA GLY A 370 3.64 -6.03 -8.78
C GLY A 370 3.42 -6.31 -7.29
N MET A 371 4.53 -6.29 -6.57
CA MET A 371 4.56 -6.51 -5.13
C MET A 371 5.65 -5.66 -4.49
N THR A 372 5.33 -4.96 -3.41
CA THR A 372 6.37 -4.41 -2.54
C THR A 372 7.04 -5.56 -1.79
N TYR A 373 8.36 -5.50 -1.64
CA TYR A 373 9.09 -6.52 -0.91
C TYR A 373 10.10 -5.96 0.09
N MET A 374 9.98 -6.47 1.32
CA MET A 374 11.02 -6.56 2.32
C MET A 374 10.99 -7.99 2.89
N THR A 375 12.14 -8.48 3.33
CA THR A 375 12.32 -9.85 3.84
C THR A 375 11.54 -10.10 5.13
N SER A 376 11.13 -11.34 5.40
CA SER A 376 10.36 -11.71 6.59
C SER A 376 11.20 -11.77 7.89
N ASP A 377 12.49 -12.06 7.79
CA ASP A 377 13.37 -12.28 8.95
C ASP A 377 13.76 -10.98 9.67
N VAL A 378 13.98 -9.89 8.92
CA VAL A 378 14.43 -8.59 9.45
C VAL A 378 13.68 -7.36 8.90
N ALA A 379 12.67 -7.56 8.03
CA ALA A 379 11.84 -6.51 7.45
C ALA A 379 12.63 -5.34 6.85
N ARG A 380 12.34 -4.08 7.24
CA ARG A 380 12.98 -2.86 6.71
C ARG A 380 14.51 -2.81 6.93
N LYS A 381 15.09 -3.73 7.73
CA LYS A 381 16.54 -3.83 7.96
C LYS A 381 17.28 -4.70 6.94
N PHE A 382 16.61 -5.23 5.92
CA PHE A 382 17.16 -6.22 5.00
C PHE A 382 18.44 -5.79 4.27
N LEU A 383 18.63 -4.51 3.97
CA LEU A 383 19.87 -4.03 3.36
C LEU A 383 21.05 -3.95 4.33
N PHE A 384 20.79 -3.94 5.65
CA PHE A 384 21.80 -3.91 6.71
C PHE A 384 22.07 -5.31 7.29
N LEU A 385 21.10 -6.22 7.14
CA LEU A 385 21.15 -7.61 7.58
C LEU A 385 20.72 -8.51 6.42
N PRO A 386 21.52 -8.59 5.34
CA PRO A 386 21.10 -9.26 4.11
C PRO A 386 21.02 -10.78 4.27
N ASN A 387 20.01 -11.35 3.63
CA ASN A 387 19.88 -12.80 3.45
C ASN A 387 19.49 -13.12 2.01
N ALA A 388 20.47 -13.18 1.11
CA ALA A 388 20.18 -13.39 -0.31
C ALA A 388 19.61 -14.79 -0.61
N GLY A 389 19.83 -15.77 0.28
CA GLY A 389 19.19 -17.09 0.21
C GLY A 389 17.68 -17.01 0.42
N LEU A 390 17.24 -16.24 1.42
CA LEU A 390 15.81 -16.01 1.65
C LEU A 390 15.19 -15.17 0.54
N TRP A 391 15.89 -14.13 0.07
CA TRP A 391 15.41 -13.32 -1.05
C TRP A 391 15.22 -14.15 -2.32
N ASP A 392 16.15 -15.08 -2.61
CA ASP A 392 16.04 -15.98 -3.76
C ASP A 392 14.78 -16.85 -3.67
N ALA A 393 14.51 -17.43 -2.49
CA ALA A 393 13.32 -18.24 -2.26
C ALA A 393 12.01 -17.44 -2.38
N ASP A 394 11.97 -16.23 -1.77
CA ASP A 394 10.79 -15.36 -1.82
C ASP A 394 10.55 -14.84 -3.25
N MET A 395 11.59 -14.47 -4.00
CA MET A 395 11.47 -14.00 -5.38
C MET A 395 11.06 -15.13 -6.34
N ALA A 396 11.57 -16.36 -6.13
CA ALA A 396 11.07 -17.53 -6.85
C ALA A 396 9.58 -17.78 -6.56
N HIS A 397 9.16 -17.59 -5.29
CA HIS A 397 7.77 -17.72 -4.89
C HIS A 397 6.90 -16.64 -5.56
N MET A 398 7.28 -15.36 -5.47
CA MET A 398 6.57 -14.26 -6.14
C MET A 398 6.45 -14.49 -7.65
N ARG A 399 7.51 -14.98 -8.30
CA ARG A 399 7.48 -15.29 -9.73
C ARG A 399 6.45 -16.38 -10.07
N ARG A 400 6.34 -17.43 -9.25
CA ARG A 400 5.29 -18.46 -9.40
C ARG A 400 3.89 -17.91 -9.19
N ALA A 401 3.74 -16.90 -8.31
CA ALA A 401 2.49 -16.17 -8.13
C ALA A 401 2.14 -15.20 -9.27
N GLY A 402 2.91 -15.18 -10.36
CA GLY A 402 2.65 -14.33 -11.52
C GLY A 402 3.07 -12.87 -11.34
N ILE A 403 3.82 -12.55 -10.28
CA ILE A 403 4.39 -11.22 -10.07
C ILE A 403 5.50 -10.96 -11.10
N ASN A 404 5.53 -9.76 -11.66
CA ASN A 404 6.51 -9.35 -12.67
C ASN A 404 7.36 -8.13 -12.28
N LEU A 405 7.03 -7.47 -11.18
CA LEU A 405 7.75 -6.29 -10.69
C LEU A 405 7.77 -6.26 -9.16
N ILE A 406 8.94 -5.97 -8.60
CA ILE A 406 9.16 -5.73 -7.19
C ILE A 406 9.39 -4.24 -6.96
N ARG A 407 8.69 -3.65 -5.99
CA ARG A 407 9.06 -2.36 -5.43
C ARG A 407 9.77 -2.53 -4.09
N THR A 408 10.91 -1.87 -3.91
CA THR A 408 11.69 -1.94 -2.67
C THR A 408 12.55 -0.68 -2.55
N GLY A 409 13.38 -0.58 -1.51
CA GLY A 409 14.29 0.55 -1.38
C GLY A 409 14.81 0.78 0.04
N ILE A 410 15.24 2.01 0.28
CA ILE A 410 15.66 2.49 1.60
C ILE A 410 14.45 3.13 2.29
N TRP A 411 14.01 2.52 3.39
CA TRP A 411 12.81 2.94 4.12
C TRP A 411 13.09 3.62 5.46
N THR A 412 14.34 3.54 5.93
CA THR A 412 14.80 4.15 7.19
C THR A 412 16.33 4.13 7.24
N ALA A 413 16.90 4.88 8.16
CA ALA A 413 18.29 4.92 8.56
C ALA A 413 19.24 5.31 7.42
N TRP A 414 18.94 6.38 6.67
CA TRP A 414 19.84 6.91 5.63
C TRP A 414 21.25 7.17 6.14
N ARG A 415 21.40 7.57 7.41
CA ARG A 415 22.71 7.72 8.08
C ARG A 415 23.46 6.40 8.30
N GLN A 416 22.82 5.24 8.20
CA GLN A 416 23.50 3.94 8.15
C GLN A 416 23.86 3.52 6.72
N VAL A 417 23.27 4.15 5.70
CA VAL A 417 23.67 3.95 4.29
C VAL A 417 24.84 4.88 3.94
N MET A 418 24.74 6.15 4.34
CA MET A 418 25.77 7.18 4.18
C MET A 418 25.76 8.07 5.42
N PHE A 419 26.66 7.80 6.37
CA PHE A 419 26.69 8.50 7.65
C PHE A 419 27.05 9.97 7.51
N VAL A 420 28.05 10.27 6.70
CA VAL A 420 28.48 11.62 6.35
C VAL A 420 28.47 11.76 4.84
N ASP A 421 28.12 12.95 4.35
CA ASP A 421 28.07 13.29 2.93
C ASP A 421 29.30 12.78 2.15
N GLY A 422 29.05 12.02 1.09
CA GLY A 422 30.07 11.50 0.18
C GLY A 422 30.74 10.18 0.60
N HIS A 423 30.34 9.59 1.73
CA HIS A 423 30.94 8.36 2.26
C HIS A 423 29.88 7.26 2.53
N PRO A 424 29.30 6.66 1.46
CA PRO A 424 28.39 5.52 1.60
C PRO A 424 29.14 4.25 2.05
N TYR A 425 28.46 3.38 2.80
CA TYR A 425 29.01 2.12 3.29
C TYR A 425 28.93 1.01 2.23
N GLU A 426 30.07 0.41 1.91
CA GLU A 426 30.20 -0.59 0.85
C GLU A 426 29.37 -1.85 1.11
N GLU A 427 29.21 -2.26 2.37
CA GLU A 427 28.37 -3.40 2.76
C GLU A 427 26.90 -3.21 2.38
N VAL A 428 26.39 -1.97 2.46
CA VAL A 428 25.00 -1.66 2.08
C VAL A 428 24.87 -1.57 0.56
N LEU A 429 25.84 -0.95 -0.12
CA LEU A 429 25.87 -0.90 -1.60
C LEU A 429 25.90 -2.31 -2.21
N ARG A 430 26.72 -3.21 -1.66
CA ARG A 430 26.79 -4.62 -2.08
C ARG A 430 25.50 -5.40 -1.77
N SER A 431 24.74 -4.99 -0.76
CA SER A 431 23.41 -5.56 -0.48
C SER A 431 22.38 -5.14 -1.51
N VAL A 432 22.44 -3.89 -1.99
CA VAL A 432 21.63 -3.41 -3.12
C VAL A 432 21.97 -4.18 -4.41
N ASP A 433 23.27 -4.37 -4.70
CA ASP A 433 23.71 -5.16 -5.85
C ASP A 433 23.17 -6.59 -5.82
N ALA A 434 23.31 -7.26 -4.68
CA ALA A 434 22.85 -8.64 -4.48
C ALA A 434 21.33 -8.74 -4.65
N PHE A 435 20.58 -7.78 -4.12
CA PHE A 435 19.12 -7.77 -4.26
C PHE A 435 18.70 -7.67 -5.74
N ILE A 436 19.28 -6.73 -6.49
CA ILE A 436 18.95 -6.52 -7.91
C ILE A 436 19.34 -7.74 -8.76
N MET A 437 20.48 -8.38 -8.48
CA MET A 437 20.88 -9.63 -9.15
C MET A 437 19.94 -10.79 -8.81
N THR A 438 19.47 -10.88 -7.55
CA THR A 438 18.50 -11.90 -7.13
C THR A 438 17.17 -11.72 -7.89
N ALA A 439 16.67 -10.48 -8.00
CA ALA A 439 15.47 -10.20 -8.79
C ALA A 439 15.69 -10.53 -10.29
N LYS A 440 16.88 -10.22 -10.82
CA LYS A 440 17.24 -10.51 -12.21
C LYS A 440 17.23 -12.00 -12.51
N LYS A 441 17.75 -12.85 -11.61
CA LYS A 441 17.73 -14.32 -11.71
C LYS A 441 16.32 -14.86 -11.95
N HIS A 442 15.30 -14.26 -11.33
CA HIS A 442 13.89 -14.68 -11.44
C HIS A 442 13.09 -13.91 -12.51
N GLY A 443 13.74 -13.08 -13.31
CA GLY A 443 13.08 -12.28 -14.36
C GLY A 443 12.13 -11.22 -13.82
N LEU A 444 12.40 -10.68 -12.63
CA LEU A 444 11.62 -9.63 -11.99
C LEU A 444 12.24 -8.25 -12.25
N GLU A 445 11.41 -7.29 -12.61
CA GLU A 445 11.79 -5.87 -12.63
C GLU A 445 11.85 -5.31 -11.21
N VAL A 446 12.72 -4.35 -10.97
CA VAL A 446 12.90 -3.69 -9.67
C VAL A 446 12.67 -2.19 -9.79
N VAL A 447 11.77 -1.67 -8.97
CA VAL A 447 11.65 -0.25 -8.65
C VAL A 447 12.38 -0.03 -7.34
N PHE A 448 13.50 0.69 -7.36
CA PHE A 448 14.27 0.99 -6.15
C PHE A 448 14.03 2.42 -5.68
N THR A 449 13.42 2.56 -4.50
CA THR A 449 13.06 3.83 -3.85
C THR A 449 14.20 4.37 -2.98
N PHE A 450 14.64 5.60 -3.21
CA PHE A 450 15.76 6.21 -2.48
C PHE A 450 15.38 6.85 -1.14
N PHE A 451 14.24 7.53 -1.07
CA PHE A 451 13.80 8.30 0.10
C PHE A 451 12.35 7.98 0.49
N SER A 452 11.94 8.32 1.71
CA SER A 452 10.53 8.24 2.11
C SER A 452 10.07 9.51 2.84
N PHE A 453 8.92 10.02 2.43
CA PHE A 453 8.19 11.19 2.94
C PHE A 453 8.94 12.52 2.81
N THR A 454 10.18 12.60 3.28
CA THR A 454 11.09 13.73 3.04
C THR A 454 12.50 13.22 2.79
N PRO A 455 13.23 13.77 1.81
CA PRO A 455 14.64 13.44 1.60
C PRO A 455 15.49 13.72 2.84
N GLU A 456 16.51 12.90 3.06
CA GLU A 456 17.49 13.16 4.12
C GLU A 456 18.25 14.48 3.84
N MET A 457 18.44 15.28 4.87
CA MET A 457 19.07 16.60 4.78
C MET A 457 20.60 16.52 4.88
N TRP A 458 21.11 15.43 5.46
CA TRP A 458 22.49 15.36 5.94
C TRP A 458 22.84 16.58 6.80
N GLU A 459 23.85 17.36 6.44
CA GLU A 459 24.28 18.53 7.20
C GLU A 459 23.69 19.85 6.67
N GLY A 460 22.66 19.79 5.83
CA GLY A 460 21.88 20.96 5.42
C GLY A 460 20.68 21.23 6.33
N VAL A 461 19.86 22.21 5.94
CA VAL A 461 18.72 22.70 6.74
C VAL A 461 17.37 22.63 6.01
N ASN A 462 17.37 22.38 4.69
CA ASN A 462 16.16 22.22 3.88
C ASN A 462 16.30 21.01 2.95
N PRO A 463 15.37 20.05 2.94
CA PRO A 463 15.53 18.81 2.19
C PRO A 463 15.43 18.97 0.67
N TYR A 464 14.84 20.06 0.17
CA TYR A 464 14.59 20.26 -1.28
C TYR A 464 15.36 21.43 -1.87
N LEU A 465 15.59 22.50 -1.09
CA LEU A 465 16.12 23.77 -1.59
C LEU A 465 17.55 24.08 -1.13
N ASP A 466 18.03 23.47 -0.04
CA ASP A 466 19.41 23.68 0.40
C ASP A 466 20.38 22.96 -0.58
N PRO A 467 21.26 23.69 -1.28
CA PRO A 467 22.22 23.08 -2.20
C PRO A 467 23.10 22.01 -1.55
N ARG A 468 23.36 22.11 -0.24
CA ARG A 468 24.13 21.12 0.51
C ARG A 468 23.37 19.80 0.64
N SER A 469 22.10 19.86 1.04
CA SER A 469 21.24 18.66 1.14
C SER A 469 21.06 17.99 -0.21
N VAL A 470 20.73 18.76 -1.24
CA VAL A 470 20.55 18.23 -2.61
C VAL A 470 21.85 17.62 -3.15
N ALA A 471 23.01 18.23 -2.88
CA ALA A 471 24.30 17.66 -3.29
C ALA A 471 24.59 16.31 -2.59
N ALA A 472 24.30 16.18 -1.30
CA ALA A 472 24.45 14.93 -0.57
C ALA A 472 23.51 13.83 -1.13
N GLN A 473 22.25 14.16 -1.40
CA GLN A 473 21.28 13.26 -2.05
C GLN A 473 21.80 12.77 -3.41
N LYS A 474 22.33 13.67 -4.26
CA LYS A 474 22.93 13.33 -5.55
C LYS A 474 24.13 12.37 -5.41
N ARG A 475 24.95 12.52 -4.37
CA ARG A 475 26.08 11.62 -4.10
C ARG A 475 25.61 10.23 -3.65
N LEU A 476 24.61 10.14 -2.78
CA LEU A 476 23.99 8.86 -2.42
C LEU A 476 23.44 8.15 -3.66
N ILE A 477 22.64 8.85 -4.46
CA ILE A 477 22.06 8.31 -5.69
C ILE A 477 23.17 7.86 -6.65
N SER A 478 24.20 8.68 -6.87
CA SER A 478 25.32 8.34 -7.75
C SER A 478 26.08 7.09 -7.29
N ALA A 479 26.25 6.89 -5.99
CA ALA A 479 26.94 5.72 -5.44
C ALA A 479 26.22 4.40 -5.76
N ILE A 480 24.89 4.42 -5.82
CA ILE A 480 24.07 3.25 -6.17
C ILE A 480 23.96 3.13 -7.71
N VAL A 481 23.55 4.19 -8.39
CA VAL A 481 23.23 4.16 -9.83
C VAL A 481 24.46 3.85 -10.69
N SER A 482 25.64 4.36 -10.33
CA SER A 482 26.88 4.11 -11.09
C SER A 482 27.27 2.63 -11.16
N ARG A 483 26.84 1.81 -10.19
CA ARG A 483 27.06 0.35 -10.16
C ARG A 483 26.09 -0.41 -11.06
N HIS A 484 24.99 0.23 -11.49
CA HIS A 484 23.90 -0.38 -12.24
C HIS A 484 23.69 0.25 -13.62
N THR A 485 24.70 0.93 -14.17
CA THR A 485 24.62 1.53 -15.52
C THR A 485 24.32 0.49 -16.60
N GLY A 486 24.84 -0.72 -16.47
CA GLY A 486 24.58 -1.84 -17.39
C GLY A 486 23.29 -2.60 -17.12
N SER A 487 22.65 -2.42 -15.95
CA SER A 487 21.53 -3.27 -15.54
C SER A 487 20.27 -3.03 -16.38
N THR A 488 19.54 -4.10 -16.67
CA THR A 488 18.36 -4.08 -17.55
C THR A 488 17.03 -4.34 -16.84
N ASN A 489 17.04 -4.66 -15.54
CA ASN A 489 15.86 -4.97 -14.73
C ASN A 489 15.61 -3.97 -13.58
N VAL A 490 16.21 -2.77 -13.62
CA VAL A 490 16.05 -1.77 -12.56
C VAL A 490 15.70 -0.41 -13.13
N HIS A 491 14.78 0.26 -12.45
CA HIS A 491 14.51 1.68 -12.60
C HIS A 491 14.32 2.31 -11.21
N TRP A 492 14.29 3.64 -11.16
CA TRP A 492 14.48 4.37 -9.91
C TRP A 492 13.22 5.10 -9.46
N ASP A 493 12.91 5.04 -8.17
CA ASP A 493 11.88 5.87 -7.53
C ASP A 493 12.60 6.86 -6.60
N LEU A 494 12.43 8.16 -6.82
CA LEU A 494 13.14 9.14 -6.03
C LEU A 494 12.66 9.14 -4.58
N ILE A 495 11.35 9.02 -4.35
CA ILE A 495 10.78 9.21 -3.03
C ILE A 495 9.39 8.60 -2.90
N ASN A 496 9.13 7.96 -1.75
CA ASN A 496 7.81 7.53 -1.34
C ASN A 496 6.98 8.68 -0.73
N GLU A 497 5.83 9.01 -1.31
CA GLU A 497 4.80 9.89 -0.74
C GLU A 497 5.33 11.26 -0.26
N PRO A 498 5.86 12.10 -1.17
CA PRO A 498 6.60 13.31 -0.81
C PRO A 498 5.73 14.32 -0.06
N THR A 499 6.22 14.77 1.10
CA THR A 499 5.76 15.97 1.80
C THR A 499 6.72 17.11 1.50
N MET A 500 6.19 18.24 1.03
CA MET A 500 7.00 19.39 0.68
C MET A 500 7.32 20.29 1.87
N PHE A 501 8.62 20.57 1.92
CA PHE A 501 9.47 21.27 2.86
C PHE A 501 9.55 20.71 4.27
N ASP A 502 8.57 20.92 5.16
CA ASP A 502 8.76 20.66 6.60
C ASP A 502 8.72 19.16 6.97
N PRO A 503 9.88 18.53 7.32
CA PRO A 503 9.94 17.11 7.66
C PRO A 503 9.24 16.76 8.98
N LYS A 504 8.87 17.75 9.80
CA LYS A 504 8.17 17.52 11.07
C LYS A 504 6.65 17.45 10.92
N ARG A 505 6.10 17.90 9.78
CA ARG A 505 4.64 18.03 9.54
C ARG A 505 4.24 17.27 8.28
N LEU A 506 4.47 15.95 8.30
CA LEU A 506 4.18 15.05 7.19
C LEU A 506 2.70 15.05 6.80
N PHE A 507 2.44 14.85 5.50
CA PHE A 507 1.11 14.68 4.88
C PHE A 507 0.10 15.82 5.09
N SER A 508 0.57 16.99 5.53
CA SER A 508 -0.31 18.09 5.94
C SER A 508 -0.61 19.10 4.80
N GLY A 509 -0.24 18.79 3.56
CA GLY A 509 -0.24 19.75 2.45
C GLY A 509 0.97 20.70 2.51
N PRO A 510 0.90 21.88 1.89
CA PRO A 510 1.99 22.86 1.89
C PRO A 510 2.33 23.30 3.33
N ARG A 511 3.60 23.21 3.71
CA ARG A 511 4.12 23.60 5.03
C ARG A 511 5.50 24.24 4.88
N THR A 512 5.63 25.48 5.33
CA THR A 512 6.91 26.20 5.27
C THR A 512 7.86 25.76 6.38
N VAL A 513 9.13 25.56 6.03
CA VAL A 513 10.25 25.41 6.99
C VAL A 513 10.66 26.78 7.52
N GLY A 514 10.45 27.84 6.72
CA GLY A 514 10.72 29.22 7.11
C GLY A 514 12.19 29.63 7.04
N ASP A 515 13.00 28.88 6.28
CA ASP A 515 14.42 29.16 6.12
C ASP A 515 14.72 30.17 4.99
N ALA A 516 15.99 30.58 4.90
CA ALA A 516 16.44 31.58 3.95
C ALA A 516 16.42 31.10 2.49
N TYR A 517 16.57 29.80 2.23
CA TYR A 517 16.53 29.23 0.88
C TYR A 517 15.10 29.22 0.35
N GLU A 518 14.14 28.80 1.19
CA GLU A 518 12.72 28.84 0.88
C GLU A 518 12.24 30.27 0.61
N GLN A 519 12.60 31.20 1.50
CA GLN A 519 12.25 32.62 1.37
C GLN A 519 12.77 33.21 0.05
N ALA A 520 14.03 32.94 -0.30
CA ALA A 520 14.63 33.43 -1.55
C ALA A 520 13.96 32.81 -2.78
N ALA A 521 13.75 31.49 -2.77
CA ALA A 521 13.13 30.78 -3.88
C ALA A 521 11.68 31.20 -4.11
N PHE A 522 10.90 31.46 -3.04
CA PHE A 522 9.53 31.92 -3.16
C PHE A 522 9.45 33.33 -3.74
N ALA A 523 10.30 34.25 -3.27
CA ALA A 523 10.38 35.61 -3.82
C ALA A 523 10.76 35.61 -5.32
N GLU A 524 11.75 34.79 -5.72
CA GLU A 524 12.16 34.62 -7.12
C GLU A 524 11.01 34.06 -7.98
N TRP A 525 10.35 33.01 -7.49
CA TRP A 525 9.24 32.37 -8.21
C TRP A 525 8.05 33.33 -8.40
N LEU A 526 7.70 34.11 -7.37
CA LEU A 526 6.65 35.13 -7.46
C LEU A 526 6.99 36.20 -8.49
N GLN A 527 8.24 36.66 -8.51
CA GLN A 527 8.69 37.63 -9.49
C GLN A 527 8.58 37.07 -10.92
N ALA A 528 8.98 35.82 -11.13
CA ALA A 528 8.87 35.16 -12.42
C ALA A 528 7.41 34.96 -12.88
N ARG A 529 6.51 34.57 -11.96
CA ARG A 529 5.10 34.31 -12.26
C ARG A 529 4.28 35.58 -12.49
N HIS A 530 4.49 36.61 -11.69
CA HIS A 530 3.63 37.81 -11.67
C HIS A 530 4.25 39.01 -12.40
N GLY A 531 5.56 39.01 -12.62
CA GLY A 531 6.30 40.05 -13.33
C GLY A 531 6.49 41.36 -12.55
N THR A 532 5.41 41.96 -12.05
CA THR A 532 5.44 43.23 -11.31
C THR A 532 4.82 43.10 -9.92
N ILE A 533 5.34 43.86 -8.95
CA ILE A 533 4.83 43.80 -7.57
C ILE A 533 3.40 44.33 -7.47
N GLN A 534 3.01 45.28 -8.33
CA GLN A 534 1.67 45.86 -8.37
C GLN A 534 0.60 44.83 -8.74
N GLU A 535 0.91 43.91 -9.65
CA GLU A 535 -0.01 42.84 -10.00
C GLU A 535 -0.18 41.85 -8.84
N LEU A 536 0.91 41.53 -8.13
CA LEU A 536 0.85 40.67 -6.95
C LEU A 536 0.05 41.32 -5.80
N GLN A 537 0.32 42.60 -5.50
CA GLN A 537 -0.45 43.42 -4.57
C GLN A 537 -1.96 43.37 -4.89
N LYS A 538 -2.32 43.54 -6.17
CA LYS A 538 -3.71 43.45 -6.64
C LYS A 538 -4.32 42.05 -6.47
N ARG A 539 -3.54 40.98 -6.65
CA ARG A 539 -4.01 39.58 -6.50
C ARG A 539 -4.20 39.18 -5.05
N TRP A 540 -3.32 39.65 -4.16
CA TRP A 540 -3.37 39.32 -2.73
C TRP A 540 -4.12 40.35 -1.88
N ASP A 541 -4.66 41.40 -2.50
CA ASP A 541 -5.33 42.51 -1.83
C ASP A 541 -4.41 43.19 -0.80
N MET A 542 -3.18 43.51 -1.19
CA MET A 542 -2.16 44.14 -0.33
C MET A 542 -1.80 45.53 -0.84
N THR A 543 -1.57 46.45 0.10
CA THR A 543 -1.07 47.81 -0.17
C THR A 543 0.44 47.82 -0.43
N PRO A 544 0.99 48.90 -1.03
CA PRO A 544 2.44 49.06 -1.16
C PRO A 544 3.21 49.04 0.16
N ASP A 545 2.60 49.45 1.27
CA ASP A 545 3.23 49.41 2.60
C ASP A 545 3.26 47.98 3.17
N GLU A 546 2.24 47.16 2.89
CA GLU A 546 2.19 45.75 3.31
C GLU A 546 3.10 44.85 2.46
N LEU A 547 3.24 45.13 1.16
CA LEU A 547 4.10 44.37 0.25
C LEU A 547 4.92 45.32 -0.63
N PRO A 548 6.00 45.93 -0.10
CA PRO A 548 6.79 46.93 -0.84
C PRO A 548 7.61 46.35 -2.01
N GLY A 549 7.88 45.05 -2.00
CA GLY A 549 8.68 44.36 -3.02
C GLY A 549 8.62 42.84 -2.83
N PHE A 550 9.06 42.08 -3.85
CA PHE A 550 9.04 40.60 -3.79
C PHE A 550 9.87 40.05 -2.63
N SER A 551 10.99 40.70 -2.27
CA SER A 551 11.83 40.28 -1.13
C SER A 551 11.18 40.49 0.24
N ALA A 552 10.06 41.20 0.33
CA ALA A 552 9.33 41.45 1.57
C ALA A 552 8.18 40.45 1.81
N VAL A 553 7.98 39.48 0.91
CA VAL A 553 6.95 38.44 1.09
C VAL A 553 7.19 37.64 2.37
N SER A 554 6.14 37.28 3.09
CA SER A 554 6.19 36.29 4.17
C SER A 554 5.76 34.93 3.67
N LEU A 555 6.47 33.87 4.08
CA LEU A 555 6.04 32.49 3.83
C LEU A 555 4.77 32.20 4.64
N PRO A 556 3.66 31.77 4.00
CA PRO A 556 2.40 31.60 4.69
C PRO A 556 2.37 30.33 5.54
N GLN A 557 1.72 30.41 6.70
CA GLN A 557 1.32 29.26 7.49
C GLN A 557 -0.19 28.99 7.35
N PRO A 558 -0.65 27.73 7.50
CA PRO A 558 -2.07 27.40 7.39
C PRO A 558 -2.97 28.19 8.36
N GLU A 559 -2.48 28.49 9.56
CA GLU A 559 -3.22 29.24 10.58
C GLU A 559 -3.45 30.72 10.20
N GLU A 560 -2.74 31.20 9.17
CA GLU A 560 -2.88 32.54 8.58
C GLU A 560 -3.87 32.58 7.42
N ILE A 561 -4.41 31.42 7.03
CA ILE A 561 -5.35 31.27 5.91
C ILE A 561 -6.71 30.81 6.45
N SER A 562 -7.76 31.50 6.04
CA SER A 562 -9.12 31.09 6.38
C SER A 562 -9.50 29.92 5.49
N PHE A 563 -9.41 28.67 6.00
CA PHE A 563 -9.91 27.46 5.31
C PHE A 563 -11.35 27.09 5.69
N ASP A 564 -11.80 27.49 6.86
CA ASP A 564 -13.18 27.36 7.32
C ASP A 564 -13.94 28.67 7.06
N ILE A 565 -15.20 28.59 6.63
CA ILE A 565 -16.09 29.75 6.45
C ILE A 565 -16.33 30.53 7.75
N MET A 566 -16.16 29.89 8.91
CA MET A 566 -16.32 30.47 10.23
C MET A 566 -15.03 31.12 10.77
N ASP A 567 -13.88 30.92 10.11
CA ASP A 567 -12.64 31.60 10.47
C ASP A 567 -12.64 33.05 9.96
N ASN A 568 -13.31 33.92 10.71
CA ASN A 568 -13.54 35.34 10.39
C ASN A 568 -13.15 36.29 11.54
N GLY A 569 -12.41 35.81 12.54
CA GLY A 569 -12.00 36.59 13.71
C GLY A 569 -11.03 37.75 13.40
N SER A 570 -10.34 37.69 12.27
CA SER A 570 -9.48 38.75 11.75
C SER A 570 -9.41 38.67 10.22
N PRO A 571 -9.19 39.78 9.50
CA PRO A 571 -8.92 39.74 8.07
C PRO A 571 -7.71 38.83 7.75
N LYS A 572 -7.84 37.97 6.74
CA LYS A 572 -6.79 37.03 6.29
C LYS A 572 -6.46 37.29 4.81
N ARG A 573 -5.20 37.10 4.42
CA ARG A 573 -4.73 37.28 3.03
C ARG A 573 -4.70 35.94 2.31
N ASN A 574 -5.87 35.43 1.93
CA ASN A 574 -6.00 34.05 1.43
C ASN A 574 -5.33 33.80 0.06
N GLY A 575 -5.20 34.83 -0.79
CA GLY A 575 -4.68 34.71 -2.16
C GLY A 575 -3.25 34.17 -2.24
N ILE A 576 -2.44 34.37 -1.19
CA ILE A 576 -1.07 33.84 -1.10
C ILE A 576 -1.02 32.31 -1.16
N TRP A 577 -2.08 31.64 -0.68
CA TRP A 577 -2.06 30.18 -0.53
C TRP A 577 -2.07 29.43 -1.86
N LEU A 578 -2.79 29.95 -2.86
CA LEU A 578 -2.76 29.40 -4.23
C LEU A 578 -1.33 29.45 -4.79
N ASP A 579 -0.69 30.61 -4.69
CA ASP A 579 0.67 30.81 -5.17
C ASP A 579 1.67 29.95 -4.41
N TYR A 580 1.55 29.85 -3.09
CA TYR A 580 2.43 29.00 -2.28
C TYR A 580 2.25 27.51 -2.61
N SER A 581 1.01 27.04 -2.82
CA SER A 581 0.74 25.67 -3.25
C SER A 581 1.37 25.38 -4.61
N LEU A 582 1.18 26.26 -5.60
CA LEU A 582 1.80 26.14 -6.94
C LEU A 582 3.34 26.20 -6.86
N PHE A 583 3.90 27.04 -6.01
CA PHE A 583 5.33 27.10 -5.73
C PHE A 583 5.85 25.75 -5.22
N THR A 584 5.13 25.07 -4.31
CA THR A 584 5.56 23.75 -3.82
C THR A 584 5.62 22.70 -4.94
N MET A 585 4.67 22.73 -5.90
CA MET A 585 4.67 21.85 -7.07
C MET A 585 5.90 22.10 -7.95
N GLU A 586 6.19 23.37 -8.24
CA GLU A 586 7.34 23.75 -9.07
C GLU A 586 8.67 23.37 -8.41
N MET A 587 8.80 23.60 -7.09
CA MET A 587 10.03 23.24 -6.36
C MET A 587 10.22 21.73 -6.27
N HIS A 588 9.13 20.96 -6.14
CA HIS A 588 9.20 19.50 -6.25
C HIS A 588 9.72 19.07 -7.64
N ASN A 589 9.20 19.67 -8.71
CA ASN A 589 9.63 19.36 -10.08
C ASN A 589 11.09 19.74 -10.31
N ARG A 590 11.54 20.90 -9.81
CA ARG A 590 12.94 21.31 -9.87
C ARG A 590 13.85 20.29 -9.17
N TRP A 591 13.51 19.92 -7.94
CA TRP A 591 14.24 18.90 -7.18
C TRP A 591 14.30 17.56 -7.93
N ALA A 592 13.16 17.08 -8.43
CA ALA A 592 13.09 15.83 -9.18
C ALA A 592 13.94 15.88 -10.46
N LYS A 593 13.84 16.96 -11.25
CA LYS A 593 14.65 17.18 -12.47
C LYS A 593 16.15 17.17 -12.16
N GLU A 594 16.58 17.78 -11.05
CA GLU A 594 17.98 17.81 -10.64
C GLU A 594 18.53 16.43 -10.26
N LEU A 595 17.75 15.62 -9.53
CA LEU A 595 18.15 14.25 -9.19
C LEU A 595 18.11 13.32 -10.41
N ILE A 596 17.10 13.45 -11.26
CA ILE A 596 16.98 12.69 -12.52
C ILE A 596 18.14 13.01 -13.47
N ALA A 597 18.55 14.27 -13.58
CA ALA A 597 19.73 14.64 -14.36
C ALA A 597 21.01 13.94 -13.84
N THR A 598 21.12 13.77 -12.53
CA THR A 598 22.24 13.03 -11.92
C THR A 598 22.19 11.54 -12.30
N ILE A 599 21.02 10.90 -12.19
CA ILE A 599 20.80 9.51 -12.63
C ILE A 599 21.17 9.35 -14.11
N ARG A 600 20.63 10.23 -14.96
CA ARG A 600 20.81 10.18 -16.42
C ARG A 600 22.24 10.51 -16.86
N SER A 601 23.04 11.16 -16.03
CA SER A 601 24.48 11.36 -16.31
C SER A 601 25.29 10.06 -16.24
N HIS A 602 24.82 9.06 -15.47
CA HIS A 602 25.38 7.70 -15.45
C HIS A 602 24.76 6.82 -16.55
N ASN A 603 23.45 6.93 -16.77
CA ASN A 603 22.76 6.25 -17.87
C ASN A 603 21.47 6.98 -18.28
N GLY A 604 21.46 7.57 -19.48
CA GLY A 604 20.32 8.35 -19.99
C GLY A 604 19.03 7.58 -20.30
N SER A 605 19.05 6.24 -20.26
CA SER A 605 17.90 5.39 -20.62
C SER A 605 17.22 4.69 -19.45
N GLN A 606 17.73 4.84 -18.22
CA GLN A 606 17.05 4.30 -17.04
C GLN A 606 15.86 5.17 -16.68
N MET A 607 14.71 4.51 -16.48
CA MET A 607 13.48 5.20 -16.10
C MET A 607 13.53 5.70 -14.66
N VAL A 608 12.83 6.79 -14.39
CA VAL A 608 12.69 7.35 -13.05
C VAL A 608 11.23 7.75 -12.78
N THR A 609 10.77 7.54 -11.54
CA THR A 609 9.46 7.95 -11.05
C THR A 609 9.54 8.58 -9.65
N VAL A 610 8.37 8.95 -9.12
CA VAL A 610 8.14 9.33 -7.72
C VAL A 610 6.91 8.55 -7.23
N GLY A 611 6.93 8.06 -6.00
CA GLY A 611 5.76 7.46 -5.35
C GLY A 611 4.82 8.53 -4.81
N GLN A 612 3.57 8.54 -5.25
CA GLN A 612 2.57 9.52 -4.87
C GLN A 612 1.45 8.87 -4.07
N ASP A 613 1.09 9.43 -2.91
CA ASP A 613 -0.01 8.89 -2.11
C ASP A 613 -1.40 9.34 -2.59
N GLU A 614 -2.47 9.03 -1.83
CA GLU A 614 -3.83 9.60 -1.93
C GLU A 614 -3.87 11.12 -1.63
N GLY A 615 -3.04 11.90 -2.31
CA GLY A 615 -2.78 13.31 -2.07
C GLY A 615 -3.56 14.26 -2.96
N LEU A 616 -4.24 13.75 -3.98
CA LEU A 616 -5.17 14.52 -4.79
C LEU A 616 -6.29 15.08 -3.89
N GLY A 617 -6.60 16.37 -4.00
CA GLY A 617 -7.51 17.05 -3.05
C GLY A 617 -6.85 17.57 -1.76
N SER A 618 -5.60 17.16 -1.50
CA SER A 618 -4.86 17.50 -0.27
C SER A 618 -3.72 18.49 -0.49
N GLN A 619 -3.62 19.11 -1.67
CA GLN A 619 -2.61 20.13 -2.02
C GLN A 619 -1.15 19.64 -1.89
N ARG A 620 -0.94 18.33 -2.03
CA ARG A 620 0.39 17.70 -2.08
C ARG A 620 0.85 17.53 -3.53
N PRO A 621 2.15 17.24 -3.80
CA PRO A 621 2.64 17.01 -5.14
C PRO A 621 1.65 16.19 -5.98
N SER A 622 1.29 16.69 -7.15
CA SER A 622 0.24 16.09 -7.97
C SER A 622 0.82 15.46 -9.24
N PRO A 623 0.33 14.26 -9.65
CA PRO A 623 0.77 13.58 -10.87
C PRO A 623 0.75 14.43 -12.12
N PHE A 624 -0.27 15.28 -12.31
CA PHE A 624 -0.31 16.13 -13.50
C PHE A 624 0.85 17.14 -13.54
N PHE A 625 1.28 17.65 -12.37
CA PHE A 625 2.39 18.59 -12.26
C PHE A 625 3.74 17.90 -12.41
N TYR A 626 4.01 16.84 -11.66
CA TYR A 626 5.34 16.20 -11.70
C TYR A 626 5.56 15.31 -12.92
N ALA A 627 4.51 15.03 -13.69
CA ALA A 627 4.61 14.24 -14.92
C ALA A 627 5.64 14.78 -15.90
N GLU A 628 5.95 16.08 -15.94
CA GLU A 628 7.00 16.59 -16.81
C GLU A 628 8.42 16.11 -16.43
N ALA A 629 8.66 15.76 -15.17
CA ALA A 629 9.96 15.34 -14.67
C ALA A 629 10.21 13.83 -14.82
N VAL A 630 9.20 13.01 -14.54
CA VAL A 630 9.30 11.53 -14.43
C VAL A 630 8.98 10.80 -15.74
N ASP A 631 9.36 9.53 -15.87
CA ASP A 631 9.03 8.72 -17.06
C ASP A 631 7.61 8.13 -17.03
N TYR A 632 7.07 7.89 -15.83
CA TYR A 632 5.68 7.46 -15.59
C TYR A 632 5.18 8.01 -14.25
N THR A 633 3.87 8.18 -14.11
CA THR A 633 3.24 8.66 -12.87
C THR A 633 2.75 7.51 -11.99
N THR A 634 2.47 7.82 -10.73
CA THR A 634 2.01 6.83 -9.77
C THR A 634 0.86 7.37 -8.90
N VAL A 635 0.18 6.45 -8.24
CA VAL A 635 -0.72 6.73 -7.11
C VAL A 635 -0.70 5.56 -6.12
N HIS A 636 -0.84 5.84 -4.84
CA HIS A 636 -1.03 4.84 -3.80
C HIS A 636 -2.47 4.90 -3.32
N SER A 637 -3.14 3.76 -3.23
CA SER A 637 -4.56 3.70 -2.85
C SER A 637 -4.74 2.92 -1.54
N TRP A 638 -5.22 3.62 -0.51
CA TRP A 638 -5.19 3.24 0.90
C TRP A 638 -6.55 3.35 1.59
N TRP A 639 -7.12 4.55 1.71
CA TRP A 639 -8.27 4.87 2.56
C TRP A 639 -9.52 5.23 1.76
N LEU A 640 -9.39 5.80 0.56
CA LEU A 640 -10.50 6.32 -0.24
C LEU A 640 -11.25 5.20 -1.00
N MET A 641 -11.80 4.23 -0.26
CA MET A 641 -12.48 3.05 -0.83
C MET A 641 -13.63 3.38 -1.79
N ASP A 642 -14.28 4.53 -1.59
CA ASP A 642 -15.38 5.02 -2.43
C ASP A 642 -14.90 5.68 -3.73
N HIS A 643 -13.60 5.98 -3.84
CA HIS A 643 -13.04 6.85 -4.88
C HIS A 643 -11.88 6.19 -5.65
N LEU A 644 -11.74 4.87 -5.59
CA LEU A 644 -10.65 4.12 -6.24
C LEU A 644 -10.55 4.36 -7.76
N LEU A 645 -11.70 4.46 -8.45
CA LEU A 645 -11.73 4.81 -9.87
C LEU A 645 -11.32 6.26 -10.10
N TRP A 646 -11.76 7.18 -9.24
CA TRP A 646 -11.40 8.60 -9.31
C TRP A 646 -9.88 8.78 -9.14
N ASP A 647 -9.27 8.13 -8.15
CA ASP A 647 -7.83 8.16 -7.93
C ASP A 647 -7.07 7.74 -9.20
N SER A 648 -7.50 6.63 -9.81
CA SER A 648 -6.87 6.08 -11.01
C SER A 648 -7.01 6.99 -12.23
N LEU A 649 -8.13 7.72 -12.35
CA LEU A 649 -8.40 8.65 -13.44
C LEU A 649 -7.60 9.95 -13.29
N PHE A 650 -7.65 10.57 -12.11
CA PHE A 650 -7.06 11.89 -11.86
C PHE A 650 -5.56 11.85 -11.52
N SER A 651 -4.95 10.66 -11.46
CA SER A 651 -3.50 10.46 -11.46
C SER A 651 -2.93 10.08 -12.82
N LYS A 652 -3.78 9.68 -13.79
CA LYS A 652 -3.34 9.29 -15.14
C LYS A 652 -3.24 10.50 -16.07
N THR A 653 -2.02 10.79 -16.50
CA THR A 653 -1.80 11.82 -17.52
C THR A 653 -2.09 11.32 -18.93
N ALA A 654 -2.28 12.24 -19.87
CA ALA A 654 -2.58 11.90 -21.26
C ALA A 654 -1.45 11.16 -21.99
N ASN A 655 -0.21 11.35 -21.54
CA ASN A 655 1.00 11.00 -22.30
C ASN A 655 1.94 10.04 -21.59
N LYS A 656 1.61 9.62 -20.36
CA LYS A 656 2.46 8.71 -19.57
C LYS A 656 1.62 7.61 -18.92
N PRO A 657 2.20 6.42 -18.73
CA PRO A 657 1.57 5.38 -17.93
C PRO A 657 1.34 5.89 -16.52
N ASN A 658 0.29 5.37 -15.89
CA ASN A 658 0.06 5.55 -14.47
C ASN A 658 0.05 4.20 -13.78
N LEU A 659 0.86 4.03 -12.75
CA LEU A 659 0.95 2.80 -11.97
C LEU A 659 0.30 3.02 -10.60
N VAL A 660 -0.64 2.16 -10.20
CA VAL A 660 -1.04 2.09 -8.79
C VAL A 660 0.11 1.42 -8.03
N GLN A 661 1.10 2.23 -7.62
CA GLN A 661 2.43 1.78 -7.20
C GLN A 661 2.46 1.26 -5.76
N GLU A 662 1.43 1.58 -4.97
CA GLU A 662 1.14 0.89 -3.72
C GLU A 662 -0.37 0.72 -3.58
N THR A 663 -0.81 -0.48 -3.26
CA THR A 663 -2.20 -0.72 -2.88
C THR A 663 -2.27 -1.84 -1.86
N GLY A 664 -3.11 -1.68 -0.86
CA GLY A 664 -3.27 -2.65 0.22
C GLY A 664 -4.49 -2.33 1.05
N ILE A 665 -4.79 -3.12 2.06
CA ILE A 665 -5.95 -2.90 2.92
C ILE A 665 -5.47 -2.51 4.31
N MET A 666 -5.68 -1.25 4.67
CA MET A 666 -5.37 -0.77 6.01
C MET A 666 -6.17 -1.55 7.06
N TYR A 667 -5.51 -1.83 8.18
CA TYR A 667 -6.13 -2.47 9.32
C TYR A 667 -7.15 -1.51 9.96
N VAL A 668 -8.40 -1.99 10.09
CA VAL A 668 -9.50 -1.21 10.67
C VAL A 668 -10.06 -1.97 11.85
N GLU A 669 -10.34 -1.25 12.93
CA GLU A 669 -10.92 -1.80 14.14
C GLU A 669 -12.41 -1.47 14.26
N THR A 670 -13.12 -2.34 14.95
CA THR A 670 -14.43 -2.04 15.55
C THR A 670 -14.27 -1.02 16.68
N PRO A 671 -15.33 -0.31 17.13
CA PRO A 671 -15.22 0.70 18.20
C PRO A 671 -14.65 0.20 19.53
N ASN A 672 -14.61 -1.11 19.77
CA ASN A 672 -13.99 -1.72 20.96
C ASN A 672 -12.56 -2.24 20.70
N GLY A 673 -11.97 -1.92 19.55
CA GLY A 673 -10.58 -2.23 19.22
C GLY A 673 -10.33 -3.64 18.71
N ARG A 674 -11.34 -4.39 18.23
CA ARG A 674 -11.13 -5.70 17.58
C ARG A 674 -11.01 -5.55 16.06
N ALA A 675 -10.32 -6.47 15.39
CA ALA A 675 -10.29 -6.51 13.93
C ALA A 675 -11.71 -6.44 13.34
N LYS A 676 -11.94 -5.52 12.40
CA LYS A 676 -13.25 -5.30 11.78
C LYS A 676 -13.53 -6.23 10.61
N ARG A 677 -12.48 -6.62 9.86
CA ARG A 677 -12.59 -7.38 8.61
C ARG A 677 -11.96 -8.76 8.78
N SER A 678 -12.57 -9.75 8.15
CA SER A 678 -11.99 -11.07 7.88
C SER A 678 -10.95 -11.00 6.74
N GLU A 679 -10.08 -12.00 6.65
CA GLU A 679 -9.13 -12.11 5.53
C GLU A 679 -9.83 -12.23 4.17
N LEU A 680 -11.02 -12.87 4.12
CA LEU A 680 -11.81 -12.97 2.88
C LEU A 680 -12.36 -11.61 2.42
N GLU A 681 -12.83 -10.77 3.34
CA GLU A 681 -13.26 -9.39 3.04
C GLU A 681 -12.08 -8.49 2.63
N ILE A 682 -10.88 -8.76 3.16
CA ILE A 682 -9.66 -8.08 2.75
C ILE A 682 -9.30 -8.47 1.31
N ARG A 683 -9.32 -9.76 0.98
CA ARG A 683 -9.08 -10.27 -0.39
C ARG A 683 -10.12 -9.76 -1.39
N ASN A 684 -11.42 -9.95 -1.15
CA ASN A 684 -12.39 -8.85 -1.21
C ASN A 684 -12.05 -7.57 -1.98
N ILE A 685 -11.71 -6.61 -1.14
CA ILE A 685 -11.40 -5.23 -1.48
C ILE A 685 -10.14 -5.17 -2.34
N LEU A 686 -9.13 -6.01 -2.09
CA LEU A 686 -7.90 -6.02 -2.87
C LEU A 686 -8.15 -6.45 -4.33
N GLU A 687 -8.99 -7.46 -4.55
CA GLU A 687 -9.43 -7.91 -5.88
C GLU A 687 -10.07 -6.76 -6.68
N ARG A 688 -10.91 -5.96 -6.01
CA ARG A 688 -11.55 -4.76 -6.59
C ARG A 688 -10.57 -3.63 -6.88
N LYS A 689 -9.61 -3.39 -5.97
CA LYS A 689 -8.54 -2.40 -6.17
C LYS A 689 -7.70 -2.71 -7.41
N TYR A 690 -7.35 -3.99 -7.61
CA TYR A 690 -6.66 -4.42 -8.82
C TYR A 690 -7.49 -4.16 -10.08
N ALA A 691 -8.80 -4.46 -10.07
CA ALA A 691 -9.66 -4.17 -11.22
C ALA A 691 -9.68 -2.67 -11.57
N TYR A 692 -9.82 -1.81 -10.55
CA TYR A 692 -9.83 -0.35 -10.77
C TYR A 692 -8.49 0.18 -11.29
N ALA A 693 -7.36 -0.42 -10.89
CA ALA A 693 -6.03 -0.07 -11.39
C ALA A 693 -5.87 -0.26 -12.91
N PHE A 694 -6.69 -1.12 -13.53
CA PHE A 694 -6.73 -1.30 -14.99
C PHE A 694 -7.94 -0.61 -15.66
N ALA A 695 -9.02 -0.35 -14.91
CA ALA A 695 -10.32 0.13 -15.41
C ALA A 695 -10.27 1.44 -16.20
N ALA A 696 -9.35 2.33 -15.85
CA ALA A 696 -9.18 3.66 -16.43
C ALA A 696 -7.94 3.76 -17.37
N GLY A 697 -7.49 2.62 -17.91
CA GLY A 697 -6.26 2.58 -18.71
C GLY A 697 -4.98 2.76 -17.88
N GLY A 698 -5.02 2.44 -16.59
CA GLY A 698 -3.83 2.35 -15.75
C GLY A 698 -2.96 1.15 -16.12
N ALA A 699 -1.68 1.23 -15.80
CA ALA A 699 -0.66 0.27 -16.21
C ALA A 699 -0.59 -0.98 -15.32
N GLY A 700 -1.27 -0.95 -14.17
CA GLY A 700 -1.40 -2.08 -13.26
C GLY A 700 -1.30 -1.67 -11.80
N ALA A 701 -1.10 -2.67 -10.94
CA ALA A 701 -1.10 -2.51 -9.49
C ALA A 701 0.10 -3.20 -8.84
N VAL A 702 0.58 -2.61 -7.74
CA VAL A 702 1.64 -3.15 -6.90
C VAL A 702 1.10 -3.28 -5.47
N GLN A 703 0.99 -4.51 -4.97
CA GLN A 703 0.47 -4.74 -3.62
C GLN A 703 1.51 -4.38 -2.55
N TRP A 704 1.09 -3.66 -1.51
CA TRP A 704 1.82 -3.51 -0.26
C TRP A 704 1.28 -4.53 0.75
N ILE A 705 2.02 -5.54 1.16
CA ILE A 705 3.40 -5.95 0.84
C ILE A 705 3.44 -7.49 0.80
N TRP A 706 4.52 -8.13 0.34
CA TRP A 706 4.64 -9.60 0.38
C TRP A 706 4.60 -10.15 1.82
N ASN A 707 5.59 -9.79 2.64
CA ASN A 707 5.73 -10.28 4.01
C ASN A 707 5.15 -9.27 5.02
N THR A 708 4.28 -9.72 5.93
CA THR A 708 3.79 -8.87 7.03
C THR A 708 4.95 -8.42 7.92
N ASN A 709 5.11 -7.10 8.12
CA ASN A 709 6.20 -6.53 8.91
C ASN A 709 5.79 -6.31 10.38
N TYR A 710 5.85 -7.37 11.18
CA TYR A 710 5.51 -7.31 12.60
C TYR A 710 6.55 -6.58 13.48
N TYR A 711 7.67 -6.09 12.91
CA TYR A 711 8.66 -5.24 13.58
C TYR A 711 8.35 -3.73 13.47
N MET A 712 7.08 -3.36 13.24
CA MET A 712 6.63 -1.97 13.20
C MET A 712 5.98 -1.59 14.52
N ASN A 713 6.21 -0.35 14.97
CA ASN A 713 5.49 0.22 16.11
C ASN A 713 4.04 0.61 15.76
N ASN A 714 3.72 0.69 14.46
CA ASN A 714 2.39 1.00 13.95
C ASN A 714 1.60 -0.29 13.70
N VAL A 715 0.48 -0.45 14.41
CA VAL A 715 -0.42 -1.61 14.28
C VAL A 715 -0.94 -1.78 12.86
N ASN A 716 -1.17 -0.65 12.16
CA ASN A 716 -1.60 -0.67 10.77
C ASN A 716 -0.57 -1.38 9.88
N GLU A 717 0.69 -0.93 9.93
CA GLU A 717 1.79 -1.52 9.16
C GLU A 717 2.10 -2.97 9.57
N SER A 718 1.95 -3.32 10.85
CA SER A 718 2.26 -4.65 11.37
C SER A 718 1.27 -5.75 11.01
N ASN A 719 0.17 -5.42 10.32
CA ASN A 719 -0.88 -6.36 9.93
C ASN A 719 -0.95 -6.66 8.43
N ILE A 720 -0.49 -5.72 7.60
CA ILE A 720 -0.70 -5.76 6.16
C ILE A 720 0.37 -6.64 5.53
N GLY A 721 -0.04 -7.54 4.64
CA GLY A 721 0.88 -8.38 3.88
C GLY A 721 0.16 -9.58 3.25
N ALA A 722 0.66 -10.09 2.12
CA ALA A 722 0.16 -11.29 1.46
C ALA A 722 0.44 -12.57 2.28
N LEU A 723 1.54 -12.56 3.04
CA LEU A 723 1.92 -13.62 3.98
C LEU A 723 1.72 -13.14 5.41
N ARG A 724 1.26 -14.03 6.28
CA ARG A 724 1.17 -13.83 7.74
C ARG A 724 2.56 -13.77 8.35
N ALA A 725 2.64 -13.37 9.62
CA ALA A 725 3.92 -13.28 10.33
C ALA A 725 4.67 -14.63 10.40
N ASP A 726 3.94 -15.75 10.39
CA ASP A 726 4.48 -17.12 10.35
C ASP A 726 4.89 -17.60 8.94
N GLY A 727 4.77 -16.75 7.91
CA GLY A 727 5.15 -17.08 6.53
C GLY A 727 4.10 -17.86 5.73
N THR A 728 2.91 -18.12 6.29
CA THR A 728 1.80 -18.73 5.55
C THR A 728 1.04 -17.70 4.72
N GLU A 729 0.50 -18.11 3.57
CA GLU A 729 -0.24 -17.23 2.67
C GLU A 729 -1.64 -16.91 3.20
N LYS A 730 -2.02 -15.63 3.12
CA LYS A 730 -3.40 -15.19 3.30
C LYS A 730 -4.17 -15.30 1.98
N PRO A 731 -5.52 -15.33 1.99
CA PRO A 731 -6.35 -15.23 0.79
C PRO A 731 -5.93 -14.11 -0.17
N GLU A 732 -5.41 -12.99 0.33
CA GLU A 732 -4.89 -11.86 -0.46
C GLU A 732 -3.85 -12.29 -1.51
N ALA A 733 -3.05 -13.32 -1.24
CA ALA A 733 -2.08 -13.85 -2.20
C ALA A 733 -2.76 -14.35 -3.49
N ASP A 734 -3.99 -14.88 -3.40
CA ASP A 734 -4.75 -15.37 -4.56
C ASP A 734 -5.02 -14.27 -5.60
N VAL A 735 -5.08 -13.00 -5.17
CA VAL A 735 -5.24 -11.87 -6.09
C VAL A 735 -4.04 -11.80 -7.03
N SER A 736 -2.81 -11.96 -6.51
CA SER A 736 -1.60 -11.98 -7.34
C SER A 736 -1.59 -13.17 -8.30
N TYR A 737 -1.89 -14.38 -7.82
CA TYR A 737 -1.97 -15.58 -8.68
C TYR A 737 -2.97 -15.42 -9.83
N ARG A 738 -4.19 -14.97 -9.53
CA ARG A 738 -5.26 -14.84 -10.54
C ARG A 738 -4.98 -13.74 -11.54
N TYR A 739 -4.59 -12.54 -11.08
CA TYR A 739 -4.27 -11.45 -11.99
C TYR A 739 -2.98 -11.70 -12.76
N GLY A 740 -1.96 -12.30 -12.15
CA GLY A 740 -0.71 -12.65 -12.81
C GLY A 740 -0.90 -13.63 -13.96
N LEU A 741 -1.71 -14.66 -13.77
CA LEU A 741 -2.10 -15.58 -14.85
C LEU A 741 -2.88 -14.86 -15.95
N PHE A 742 -3.98 -14.18 -15.58
CA PHE A 742 -4.85 -13.49 -16.53
C PHE A 742 -4.08 -12.45 -17.38
N MET A 743 -3.32 -11.56 -16.74
CA MET A 743 -2.52 -10.53 -17.42
C MET A 743 -1.38 -11.12 -18.24
N GLY A 744 -0.84 -12.28 -17.85
CA GLY A 744 0.13 -13.03 -18.64
C GLY A 744 -0.43 -13.53 -19.97
N GLU A 745 -1.69 -14.00 -19.98
CA GLU A 745 -2.37 -14.48 -21.19
C GLU A 745 -2.76 -13.32 -22.13
N ILE A 746 -3.25 -12.21 -21.58
CA ILE A 746 -3.83 -11.11 -22.36
C ILE A 746 -2.87 -9.94 -22.61
N GLY A 747 -1.65 -9.97 -22.06
CA GLY A 747 -0.73 -8.83 -22.08
C GLY A 747 -0.43 -8.28 -23.49
N HIS A 748 -0.49 -9.13 -24.52
CA HIS A 748 -0.31 -8.73 -25.92
C HIS A 748 -1.34 -7.69 -26.42
N LEU A 749 -2.51 -7.59 -25.77
CA LEU A 749 -3.54 -6.61 -26.11
C LEU A 749 -3.20 -5.19 -25.68
N PHE A 750 -2.30 -4.97 -24.71
CA PHE A 750 -2.04 -3.67 -24.07
C PHE A 750 -1.22 -2.70 -24.94
N LYS A 751 -1.66 -2.50 -26.19
CA LYS A 751 -1.09 -1.60 -27.19
C LYS A 751 -2.19 -0.84 -27.90
N ASP A 752 -1.88 0.37 -28.35
CA ASP A 752 -2.79 1.19 -29.16
C ASP A 752 -4.17 1.38 -28.52
N ARG A 753 -4.19 1.69 -27.21
CA ARG A 753 -5.44 1.93 -26.46
C ARG A 753 -6.25 3.05 -27.11
N GLU A 754 -7.55 2.81 -27.32
CA GLU A 754 -8.48 3.86 -27.76
C GLU A 754 -8.76 4.81 -26.57
N LEU A 755 -8.72 6.12 -26.82
CA LEU A 755 -9.00 7.13 -25.77
C LEU A 755 -10.50 7.42 -25.67
N GLU A 756 -10.94 7.75 -24.47
CA GLU A 756 -12.32 8.11 -24.16
C GLU A 756 -12.73 9.43 -24.84
N ASP A 757 -13.96 9.49 -25.37
CA ASP A 757 -14.54 10.67 -26.03
C ASP A 757 -14.91 11.80 -25.05
N VAL A 758 -14.98 11.49 -23.75
CA VAL A 758 -15.33 12.44 -22.68
C VAL A 758 -14.10 12.74 -21.84
N VAL A 759 -13.84 14.03 -21.63
CA VAL A 759 -12.73 14.54 -20.82
C VAL A 759 -13.28 15.36 -19.66
N VAL A 760 -12.71 15.16 -18.46
CA VAL A 760 -13.04 15.95 -17.27
C VAL A 760 -11.81 16.72 -16.81
N VAL A 761 -11.99 18.02 -16.57
CA VAL A 761 -10.92 18.91 -16.10
C VAL A 761 -10.92 18.95 -14.57
N PHE A 762 -9.78 18.69 -13.94
CA PHE A 762 -9.58 18.88 -12.50
C PHE A 762 -9.26 20.35 -12.19
N PRO A 763 -10.10 21.07 -11.43
CA PRO A 763 -9.95 22.50 -11.20
C PRO A 763 -8.95 22.82 -10.08
N TYR A 764 -7.66 22.85 -10.44
CA TYR A 764 -6.55 23.11 -9.52
C TYR A 764 -6.55 24.51 -8.90
N SER A 765 -7.05 25.54 -9.59
CA SER A 765 -7.18 26.88 -9.00
C SER A 765 -8.07 26.85 -7.76
N ASN A 766 -9.10 26.00 -7.76
CA ASN A 766 -9.96 25.79 -6.61
C ASN A 766 -9.31 24.88 -5.57
N ASP A 767 -8.78 23.73 -6.01
CA ASP A 767 -8.15 22.75 -5.13
C ASP A 767 -6.97 23.33 -4.33
N PHE A 768 -6.20 24.22 -4.95
CA PHE A 768 -5.04 24.88 -4.32
C PHE A 768 -5.42 26.19 -3.61
N SER A 769 -6.69 26.61 -3.64
CA SER A 769 -7.16 27.77 -2.90
C SER A 769 -7.50 27.43 -1.43
N ASN A 770 -8.00 28.43 -0.70
CA ASN A 770 -8.47 28.27 0.67
C ASN A 770 -9.90 27.69 0.78
N ARG A 771 -10.59 27.46 -0.35
CA ARG A 771 -11.93 26.85 -0.41
C ARG A 771 -11.92 25.71 -1.41
N LYS A 772 -11.55 24.52 -0.93
CA LYS A 772 -11.33 23.32 -1.74
C LYS A 772 -12.62 22.56 -1.98
N LEU A 773 -13.20 22.72 -3.16
CA LEU A 773 -14.43 22.08 -3.61
C LEU A 773 -14.20 21.07 -4.75
N ALA A 774 -13.02 21.13 -5.39
CA ALA A 774 -12.64 20.29 -6.52
C ALA A 774 -12.78 18.78 -6.22
N PHE A 775 -12.33 18.34 -5.05
CA PHE A 775 -12.42 16.93 -4.62
C PHE A 775 -13.89 16.46 -4.56
N ASP A 776 -14.74 17.19 -3.84
CA ASP A 776 -16.17 16.87 -3.71
C ASP A 776 -16.86 16.84 -5.08
N ALA A 777 -16.59 17.84 -5.93
CA ALA A 777 -17.22 17.95 -7.24
C ALA A 777 -16.82 16.79 -8.17
N THR A 778 -15.53 16.47 -8.23
CA THR A 778 -15.00 15.46 -9.17
C THR A 778 -15.26 14.03 -8.70
N THR A 779 -15.26 13.77 -7.40
CA THR A 779 -15.66 12.44 -6.86
C THR A 779 -17.15 12.18 -7.07
N LYS A 780 -18.02 13.17 -6.81
CA LYS A 780 -19.46 13.06 -7.10
C LYS A 780 -19.72 12.92 -8.60
N LEU A 781 -19.04 13.69 -9.44
CA LEU A 781 -19.08 13.50 -10.90
C LEU A 781 -18.71 12.08 -11.28
N THR A 782 -17.63 11.53 -10.72
CA THR A 782 -17.14 10.18 -11.07
C THR A 782 -18.19 9.12 -10.73
N ARG A 783 -18.82 9.23 -9.55
CA ARG A 783 -19.94 8.35 -9.16
C ARG A 783 -21.10 8.45 -10.14
N VAL A 784 -21.57 9.65 -10.48
CA VAL A 784 -22.72 9.78 -11.40
C VAL A 784 -22.35 9.36 -12.83
N LEU A 785 -21.26 9.87 -13.39
CA LEU A 785 -20.91 9.67 -14.80
C LEU A 785 -20.43 8.24 -15.08
N ALA A 786 -19.50 7.71 -14.28
CA ALA A 786 -18.93 6.39 -14.53
C ALA A 786 -19.74 5.25 -13.91
N TYR A 787 -20.32 5.44 -12.72
CA TYR A 787 -21.08 4.36 -12.06
C TYR A 787 -22.57 4.40 -12.38
N GLU A 788 -23.26 5.53 -12.30
CA GLU A 788 -24.71 5.55 -12.57
C GLU A 788 -25.00 5.55 -14.09
N MET A 789 -24.28 6.37 -14.85
CA MET A 789 -24.52 6.54 -16.30
C MET A 789 -23.68 5.60 -17.18
N LYS A 790 -22.70 4.88 -16.60
CA LYS A 790 -21.80 3.95 -17.29
C LYS A 790 -21.01 4.58 -18.44
N VAL A 791 -20.64 5.85 -18.29
CA VAL A 791 -19.88 6.61 -19.28
C VAL A 791 -18.41 6.67 -18.85
N PRO A 792 -17.50 5.97 -19.55
CA PRO A 792 -16.07 6.13 -19.32
C PRO A 792 -15.61 7.52 -19.76
N PHE A 793 -14.68 8.07 -19.00
CA PHE A 793 -14.04 9.36 -19.29
C PHE A 793 -12.56 9.30 -18.93
N ARG A 794 -11.79 10.29 -19.37
CA ARG A 794 -10.41 10.50 -18.96
C ARG A 794 -10.24 11.87 -18.32
N ALA A 795 -9.28 12.03 -17.43
CA ALA A 795 -9.04 13.28 -16.72
C ALA A 795 -7.87 14.07 -17.30
N ILE A 796 -7.93 15.40 -17.14
CA ILE A 796 -6.80 16.33 -17.37
C ILE A 796 -6.78 17.39 -16.28
N GLY A 797 -5.61 17.96 -15.97
CA GLY A 797 -5.51 19.08 -15.03
C GLY A 797 -5.82 20.42 -15.70
N GLU A 798 -6.41 21.36 -14.95
CA GLU A 798 -6.67 22.75 -15.39
C GLU A 798 -5.44 23.44 -15.99
N TYR A 799 -4.25 23.19 -15.45
CA TYR A 799 -2.99 23.75 -15.93
C TYR A 799 -2.30 22.92 -17.03
N HIS A 800 -2.90 21.81 -17.48
CA HIS A 800 -2.29 20.78 -18.34
C HIS A 800 -3.19 20.43 -19.54
N LEU A 801 -3.70 21.45 -20.23
CA LEU A 801 -4.72 21.34 -21.28
C LEU A 801 -4.17 21.02 -22.68
N GLU A 802 -2.85 20.92 -22.84
CA GLU A 802 -2.17 20.72 -24.14
C GLU A 802 -2.61 19.42 -24.83
N SER A 803 -3.02 18.42 -24.04
CA SER A 803 -3.50 17.13 -24.54
C SER A 803 -4.84 17.20 -25.30
N LEU A 804 -5.61 18.28 -25.14
CA LEU A 804 -6.87 18.48 -25.86
C LEU A 804 -6.66 18.55 -27.39
N GLU A 805 -5.55 19.15 -27.83
CA GLU A 805 -5.22 19.25 -29.26
C GLU A 805 -4.76 17.92 -29.86
N GLN A 806 -4.06 17.11 -29.05
CA GLN A 806 -3.50 15.82 -29.47
C GLN A 806 -4.59 14.76 -29.68
N ALA A 807 -5.61 14.76 -28.82
CA ALA A 807 -6.74 13.86 -28.90
C ALA A 807 -8.04 14.62 -28.61
N LYS A 808 -8.71 15.07 -29.67
CA LYS A 808 -9.88 15.95 -29.58
C LYS A 808 -11.09 15.20 -28.97
N PRO A 809 -11.54 15.56 -27.76
CA PRO A 809 -12.72 14.92 -27.17
C PRO A 809 -14.01 15.46 -27.80
N LYS A 810 -15.09 14.70 -27.69
CA LYS A 810 -16.44 15.17 -28.05
C LYS A 810 -17.04 16.07 -26.98
N LEU A 811 -16.75 15.76 -25.71
CA LEU A 811 -17.25 16.49 -24.54
C LEU A 811 -16.12 16.79 -23.56
N ILE A 812 -16.01 18.05 -23.13
CA ILE A 812 -15.16 18.51 -22.04
C ILE A 812 -16.08 18.94 -20.89
N ILE A 813 -15.89 18.40 -19.70
CA ILE A 813 -16.64 18.79 -18.50
C ILE A 813 -15.72 19.53 -17.54
N VAL A 814 -16.11 20.73 -17.12
CA VAL A 814 -15.47 21.49 -16.05
C VAL A 814 -16.43 21.55 -14.86
N PRO A 815 -16.28 20.64 -13.87
CA PRO A 815 -17.28 20.43 -12.83
C PRO A 815 -17.11 21.39 -11.65
N SER A 816 -18.10 22.26 -11.45
CA SER A 816 -18.25 23.15 -10.29
C SER A 816 -16.93 23.78 -9.80
N PRO A 817 -16.10 24.36 -10.69
CA PRO A 817 -14.77 24.83 -10.30
C PRO A 817 -14.85 26.00 -9.31
N HIS A 818 -15.96 26.75 -9.30
CA HIS A 818 -16.14 28.02 -8.59
C HIS A 818 -15.21 29.12 -9.07
N ASN A 819 -13.91 28.98 -8.79
CA ASN A 819 -12.85 29.82 -9.32
C ASN A 819 -12.02 29.03 -10.33
N PHE A 820 -11.65 29.66 -11.44
CA PHE A 820 -10.94 28.98 -12.52
C PHE A 820 -9.97 29.94 -13.22
N SER A 821 -8.81 29.43 -13.62
CA SER A 821 -7.78 30.19 -14.28
C SER A 821 -8.30 30.81 -15.56
N ARG A 822 -8.09 32.12 -15.71
CA ARG A 822 -8.42 32.82 -16.96
C ARG A 822 -7.76 32.15 -18.17
N GLN A 823 -6.45 31.88 -18.05
CA GLN A 823 -5.67 31.28 -19.13
C GLN A 823 -6.19 29.88 -19.49
N ALA A 824 -6.58 29.08 -18.50
CA ALA A 824 -7.15 27.75 -18.75
C ALA A 824 -8.50 27.85 -19.47
N LEU A 825 -9.39 28.75 -19.03
CA LEU A 825 -10.67 28.98 -19.70
C LEU A 825 -10.47 29.42 -21.15
N ASP A 826 -9.52 30.34 -21.39
CA ASP A 826 -9.19 30.82 -22.73
C ASP A 826 -8.73 29.68 -23.65
N LYS A 827 -7.86 28.80 -23.15
CA LYS A 827 -7.42 27.60 -23.88
C LYS A 827 -8.60 26.67 -24.22
N ILE A 828 -9.52 26.43 -23.28
CA ILE A 828 -10.70 25.56 -23.51
C ILE A 828 -11.62 26.18 -24.57
N VAL A 829 -11.95 27.46 -24.43
CA VAL A 829 -12.85 28.16 -25.36
C VAL A 829 -12.23 28.23 -26.75
N LEU A 830 -10.94 28.57 -26.85
CA LEU A 830 -10.21 28.60 -28.12
C LEU A 830 -10.21 27.22 -28.80
N HIS A 831 -9.89 26.17 -28.04
CA HIS A 831 -9.89 24.80 -28.55
C HIS A 831 -11.22 24.44 -29.19
N VAL A 832 -12.35 24.70 -28.50
CA VAL A 832 -13.69 24.40 -29.01
C VAL A 832 -14.07 25.28 -30.20
N LYS A 833 -13.74 26.57 -30.16
CA LYS A 833 -13.96 27.49 -31.30
C LYS A 833 -13.30 26.98 -32.58
N GLU A 834 -12.07 26.48 -32.48
CA GLU A 834 -11.25 26.10 -33.63
C GLU A 834 -11.46 24.65 -34.09
N ASN A 835 -11.70 23.74 -33.16
CA ASN A 835 -11.73 22.29 -33.41
C ASN A 835 -13.12 21.65 -33.32
N GLY A 836 -14.12 22.38 -32.82
CA GLY A 836 -15.45 21.84 -32.54
C GLY A 836 -15.51 21.12 -31.18
N GLY A 837 -16.52 20.28 -31.00
CA GLY A 837 -16.78 19.61 -29.73
C GLY A 837 -17.69 20.43 -28.80
N THR A 838 -17.94 19.90 -27.60
CA THR A 838 -18.84 20.50 -26.61
C THR A 838 -18.11 20.71 -25.29
N VAL A 839 -18.31 21.87 -24.66
CA VAL A 839 -17.92 22.11 -23.25
C VAL A 839 -19.17 22.16 -22.39
N LEU A 840 -19.16 21.46 -21.26
CA LEU A 840 -20.08 21.66 -20.16
C LEU A 840 -19.32 22.34 -19.01
N PHE A 841 -19.76 23.54 -18.63
CA PHE A 841 -19.25 24.25 -17.48
C PHE A 841 -20.37 24.41 -16.45
N THR A 842 -20.18 23.88 -15.24
CA THR A 842 -21.18 23.93 -14.17
C THR A 842 -20.74 24.88 -13.05
N GLY A 843 -21.68 25.62 -12.47
CA GLY A 843 -21.39 26.64 -11.47
C GLY A 843 -20.87 27.97 -12.03
N PRO A 844 -20.31 28.84 -11.18
CA PRO A 844 -19.82 30.16 -11.57
C PRO A 844 -18.62 30.09 -12.51
N ILE A 845 -18.66 30.86 -13.61
CA ILE A 845 -17.54 31.03 -14.54
C ILE A 845 -16.81 32.36 -14.31
N GLY A 846 -17.50 33.37 -13.77
CA GLY A 846 -17.01 34.75 -13.60
C GLY A 846 -16.10 34.99 -12.40
N LEU A 847 -15.51 33.96 -11.79
CA LEU A 847 -14.51 34.12 -10.74
C LEU A 847 -13.13 33.69 -11.25
N ASP A 848 -12.15 34.59 -11.14
CA ASP A 848 -10.76 34.28 -11.48
C ASP A 848 -10.09 33.38 -10.44
N GLU A 849 -8.90 32.88 -10.75
CA GLU A 849 -8.16 31.97 -9.88
C GLU A 849 -7.95 32.51 -8.44
N TYR A 850 -8.03 33.82 -8.22
CA TYR A 850 -7.94 34.48 -6.90
C TYR A 850 -9.31 34.86 -6.32
N TRP A 851 -10.40 34.25 -6.79
CA TRP A 851 -11.78 34.50 -6.34
C TRP A 851 -12.30 35.91 -6.66
N ARG A 852 -11.70 36.63 -7.60
CA ARG A 852 -12.15 37.97 -7.96
C ARG A 852 -13.21 37.90 -9.07
N PRO A 853 -14.32 38.66 -8.95
CA PRO A 853 -15.28 38.78 -10.03
C PRO A 853 -14.66 39.34 -11.30
N GLU A 854 -14.97 38.73 -12.42
CA GLU A 854 -14.50 39.12 -13.74
C GLU A 854 -15.53 38.79 -14.83
N SER A 855 -15.77 39.76 -15.72
CA SER A 855 -16.51 39.57 -16.96
C SER A 855 -15.75 38.65 -17.92
N ARG A 856 -16.32 37.48 -18.24
CA ARG A 856 -15.70 36.44 -19.08
C ARG A 856 -16.61 36.04 -20.22
N TYR A 857 -16.16 36.29 -21.45
CA TYR A 857 -16.87 35.92 -22.68
C TYR A 857 -18.33 36.41 -22.72
N GLU A 858 -18.60 37.63 -22.22
CA GLU A 858 -19.98 38.17 -22.17
C GLU A 858 -20.60 38.33 -23.56
N GLU A 859 -19.80 38.68 -24.57
CA GLU A 859 -20.28 38.83 -25.96
C GLU A 859 -20.80 37.50 -26.51
N GLU A 860 -20.12 36.39 -26.19
CA GLU A 860 -20.52 35.06 -26.67
C GLU A 860 -21.52 34.36 -25.75
N LEU A 861 -21.30 34.39 -24.44
CA LEU A 861 -22.06 33.60 -23.46
C LEU A 861 -23.23 34.36 -22.83
N GLY A 862 -23.22 35.69 -22.93
CA GLY A 862 -24.15 36.62 -22.26
C GLY A 862 -23.61 37.15 -20.93
N GLU A 863 -24.26 38.18 -20.40
CA GLU A 863 -23.98 38.72 -19.05
C GLU A 863 -24.58 37.82 -17.97
N TYR A 864 -23.85 37.64 -16.86
CA TYR A 864 -24.32 36.90 -15.70
C TYR A 864 -23.94 37.59 -14.40
N GLU A 865 -24.74 37.34 -13.37
CA GLU A 865 -24.59 37.89 -12.04
C GLU A 865 -24.33 36.77 -11.04
N LEU A 866 -23.24 36.92 -10.29
CA LEU A 866 -22.89 36.04 -9.18
C LEU A 866 -23.91 36.22 -8.04
N GLY A 867 -24.35 35.11 -7.46
CA GLY A 867 -25.23 35.11 -6.29
C GLY A 867 -25.03 33.88 -5.43
N ASN A 868 -25.57 33.92 -4.21
CA ASN A 868 -25.54 32.78 -3.31
C ASN A 868 -26.56 31.72 -3.73
N VAL A 869 -26.23 30.46 -3.53
CA VAL A 869 -27.25 29.40 -3.57
C VAL A 869 -28.16 29.49 -2.33
N MET A 870 -29.38 29.02 -2.48
CA MET A 870 -30.31 28.74 -1.40
C MET A 870 -30.26 27.25 -1.04
N ARG A 871 -30.86 26.87 0.10
CA ARG A 871 -30.98 25.45 0.53
C ARG A 871 -31.61 24.59 -0.56
N GLU A 872 -32.63 25.13 -1.23
CA GLU A 872 -33.33 24.50 -2.34
C GLU A 872 -33.30 25.45 -3.53
N GLU A 873 -32.76 24.94 -4.63
CA GLU A 873 -32.78 25.55 -5.96
C GLU A 873 -33.51 24.60 -6.91
N ALA A 874 -33.71 25.05 -8.15
CA ALA A 874 -34.18 24.18 -9.22
C ALA A 874 -33.46 24.51 -10.52
N ILE A 875 -33.18 23.47 -11.30
CA ILE A 875 -32.55 23.54 -12.61
C ILE A 875 -33.50 23.00 -13.69
N GLU A 876 -33.72 23.78 -14.73
CA GLU A 876 -34.42 23.37 -15.94
C GLU A 876 -33.42 22.76 -16.94
N VAL A 877 -33.67 21.53 -17.36
CA VAL A 877 -32.92 20.79 -18.39
C VAL A 877 -33.92 20.23 -19.39
N GLU A 878 -33.86 20.63 -20.66
CA GLU A 878 -34.79 20.17 -21.71
C GLU A 878 -36.28 20.29 -21.31
N SER A 879 -36.67 21.41 -20.69
CA SER A 879 -38.02 21.67 -20.16
C SER A 879 -38.45 20.85 -18.94
N LEU A 880 -37.57 20.02 -18.38
CA LEU A 880 -37.76 19.35 -17.11
C LEU A 880 -37.13 20.17 -15.98
N VAL A 881 -37.94 20.58 -14.99
CA VAL A 881 -37.48 21.27 -13.80
C VAL A 881 -37.15 20.25 -12.71
N LEU A 882 -35.89 20.20 -12.29
CA LEU A 882 -35.37 19.28 -11.30
C LEU A 882 -34.94 20.03 -10.03
N PRO A 883 -35.24 19.52 -8.82
CA PRO A 883 -34.77 20.11 -7.58
C PRO A 883 -33.25 19.93 -7.43
N VAL A 884 -32.59 20.92 -6.84
CA VAL A 884 -31.16 20.92 -6.51
C VAL A 884 -31.01 21.36 -5.06
N SER A 885 -30.38 20.54 -4.22
CA SER A 885 -30.42 20.72 -2.77
C SER A 885 -29.01 20.89 -2.20
N PHE A 886 -28.79 21.96 -1.42
CA PHE A 886 -27.51 22.32 -0.80
C PHE A 886 -27.60 22.28 0.73
N GLY A 887 -27.23 21.15 1.34
CA GLY A 887 -27.31 20.94 2.79
C GLY A 887 -26.14 21.48 3.60
N ALA A 888 -26.22 21.35 4.92
CA ALA A 888 -25.20 21.75 5.89
C ALA A 888 -24.65 23.17 5.65
N ASN A 889 -23.33 23.34 5.61
CA ASN A 889 -22.65 24.62 5.42
C ASN A 889 -22.58 25.06 3.95
N ARG A 890 -23.11 24.25 3.01
CA ARG A 890 -22.88 24.44 1.58
C ARG A 890 -23.39 25.79 1.07
N ILE A 891 -24.52 26.28 1.61
CA ILE A 891 -25.08 27.60 1.26
C ILE A 891 -24.14 28.79 1.57
N SER A 892 -23.15 28.59 2.43
CA SER A 892 -22.14 29.58 2.79
C SER A 892 -20.81 29.38 2.06
N GLU A 893 -20.64 28.25 1.37
CA GLU A 893 -19.42 27.88 0.66
C GLU A 893 -19.53 28.13 -0.86
N VAL A 894 -20.72 27.93 -1.43
CA VAL A 894 -20.90 27.81 -2.88
C VAL A 894 -21.72 28.96 -3.46
N ASN A 895 -21.39 29.31 -4.69
CA ASN A 895 -22.06 30.37 -5.44
C ASN A 895 -22.78 29.79 -6.66
N LYS A 896 -23.84 30.47 -7.10
CA LYS A 896 -24.45 30.32 -8.42
C LYS A 896 -24.19 31.55 -9.27
N GLU A 897 -24.40 31.43 -10.57
CA GLU A 897 -24.21 32.56 -11.47
C GLU A 897 -25.29 32.57 -12.56
N LEU A 898 -26.30 33.43 -12.37
CA LEU A 898 -27.54 33.47 -13.16
C LEU A 898 -27.46 34.56 -14.25
N PRO A 899 -28.19 34.43 -15.37
CA PRO A 899 -28.21 35.46 -16.42
C PRO A 899 -28.56 36.85 -15.86
N GLY A 900 -27.82 37.88 -16.29
CA GLY A 900 -28.04 39.26 -15.86
C GLY A 900 -29.43 39.77 -16.27
N ALA A 901 -30.07 40.54 -15.40
CA ALA A 901 -31.28 41.28 -15.78
C ALA A 901 -30.84 42.39 -16.75
N GLY A 902 -31.11 42.22 -18.05
CA GLY A 902 -30.67 43.14 -19.10
C GLY A 902 -30.90 44.61 -18.72
N SER A 903 -29.94 45.45 -19.08
CA SER A 903 -29.80 46.87 -18.74
C SER A 903 -31.04 47.73 -19.07
N GLY A 904 -32.08 47.60 -18.24
CA GLY A 904 -33.19 48.53 -18.10
C GLY A 904 -33.06 49.21 -16.75
N ALA A 905 -32.80 50.52 -16.78
CA ALA A 905 -32.57 51.35 -15.61
C ALA A 905 -33.58 51.11 -14.46
N GLY A 906 -33.03 50.90 -13.25
CA GLY A 906 -33.75 50.99 -11.98
C GLY A 906 -34.34 49.68 -11.46
N ALA A 907 -33.59 48.96 -10.64
CA ALA A 907 -34.14 47.93 -9.76
C ALA A 907 -33.57 48.08 -8.35
N GLU A 908 -34.22 48.92 -7.56
CA GLU A 908 -34.32 48.71 -6.12
C GLU A 908 -34.76 47.26 -5.85
N ALA A 909 -34.28 46.68 -4.75
CA ALA A 909 -34.45 45.30 -4.31
C ALA A 909 -35.91 44.83 -4.08
N ARG A 910 -36.78 44.88 -5.09
CA ARG A 910 -38.17 44.43 -5.01
C ARG A 910 -38.55 43.63 -6.26
N GLY A 911 -38.54 42.30 -6.10
CA GLY A 911 -39.27 41.37 -6.96
C GLY A 911 -38.52 40.87 -8.19
N ARG A 912 -37.37 40.18 -8.02
CA ARG A 912 -36.93 39.22 -9.04
C ARG A 912 -38.01 38.15 -9.17
N LYS A 913 -38.60 38.00 -10.36
CA LYS A 913 -39.45 36.85 -10.66
C LYS A 913 -38.65 35.57 -10.39
N THR A 914 -39.29 34.65 -9.70
CA THR A 914 -38.78 33.33 -9.29
C THR A 914 -38.68 32.40 -10.50
N GLU A 915 -37.85 32.74 -11.48
CA GLU A 915 -37.54 31.83 -12.58
C GLU A 915 -36.49 30.83 -12.12
N HIS A 916 -36.70 29.56 -12.47
CA HIS A 916 -35.75 28.49 -12.18
C HIS A 916 -34.45 28.74 -12.94
N ALA A 917 -33.32 28.29 -12.39
CA ALA A 917 -32.08 28.29 -13.15
C ALA A 917 -32.25 27.38 -14.37
N ALA A 918 -31.62 27.66 -15.50
CA ALA A 918 -31.75 26.84 -16.71
C ALA A 918 -30.40 26.53 -17.33
N VAL A 919 -30.24 25.31 -17.84
CA VAL A 919 -29.07 24.96 -18.68
C VAL A 919 -29.19 25.68 -20.02
N ARG A 920 -28.15 26.42 -20.39
CA ARG A 920 -28.10 27.18 -21.64
C ARG A 920 -27.06 26.62 -22.58
N LYS A 921 -27.45 26.46 -23.85
CA LYS A 921 -26.58 26.06 -24.94
C LYS A 921 -26.28 27.30 -25.80
N THR A 922 -25.01 27.52 -26.09
CA THR A 922 -24.52 28.57 -26.97
C THR A 922 -23.57 27.96 -28.00
N ASP A 923 -23.78 28.26 -29.29
CA ASP A 923 -22.83 27.87 -30.32
C ASP A 923 -21.66 28.86 -30.35
N ILE A 924 -20.43 28.34 -30.35
CA ILE A 924 -19.21 29.15 -30.25
C ILE A 924 -18.16 28.66 -31.26
N GLY A 925 -17.90 29.47 -32.29
CA GLY A 925 -17.07 29.04 -33.42
C GLY A 925 -17.61 27.77 -34.08
N LYS A 926 -16.82 26.69 -34.11
CA LYS A 926 -17.22 25.37 -34.65
C LYS A 926 -17.85 24.44 -33.61
N GLY A 927 -17.87 24.82 -32.33
CA GLY A 927 -18.32 23.96 -31.24
C GLY A 927 -19.47 24.56 -30.46
N THR A 928 -19.73 23.98 -29.30
CA THR A 928 -20.84 24.35 -28.43
C THR A 928 -20.37 24.51 -26.99
N PHE A 929 -20.85 25.57 -26.33
CA PHE A 929 -20.68 25.80 -24.90
C PHE A 929 -22.02 25.61 -24.19
N ILE A 930 -22.07 24.68 -23.24
CA ILE A 930 -23.20 24.41 -22.38
C ILE A 930 -22.87 24.94 -21.00
N ARG A 931 -23.74 25.80 -20.48
CA ARG A 931 -23.59 26.40 -19.17
C ARG A 931 -24.69 25.91 -18.24
N CYS A 932 -24.28 25.37 -17.10
CA CYS A 932 -25.16 25.15 -15.97
C CYS A 932 -24.84 26.21 -14.89
N PRO A 933 -25.75 27.14 -14.58
CA PRO A 933 -25.47 28.24 -13.65
C PRO A 933 -25.33 27.81 -12.17
N LEU A 934 -25.72 26.57 -11.84
CA LEU A 934 -25.63 26.02 -10.49
C LEU A 934 -24.41 25.09 -10.38
N PRO A 935 -23.73 25.05 -9.21
CA PRO A 935 -22.67 24.09 -8.95
C PRO A 935 -23.26 22.71 -8.63
N ILE A 936 -23.79 22.05 -9.66
CA ILE A 936 -24.64 20.86 -9.50
C ILE A 936 -23.90 19.69 -8.85
N GLU A 937 -22.58 19.54 -9.02
CA GLU A 937 -21.84 18.42 -8.42
C GLU A 937 -21.73 18.53 -6.90
N LEU A 938 -21.92 19.72 -6.33
CA LEU A 938 -21.84 19.96 -4.88
C LEU A 938 -23.21 19.83 -4.18
N ASN A 939 -24.23 19.40 -4.93
CA ASN A 939 -25.59 19.19 -4.44
C ASN A 939 -25.82 17.75 -3.95
N GLU A 940 -26.89 17.52 -3.19
CA GLU A 940 -27.22 16.22 -2.59
C GLU A 940 -27.92 15.23 -3.56
N ARG A 941 -28.45 15.69 -4.70
CA ARG A 941 -29.30 14.91 -5.62
C ARG A 941 -28.55 14.51 -6.91
N SER A 942 -28.32 13.20 -7.10
CA SER A 942 -27.68 12.68 -8.31
C SER A 942 -28.53 12.87 -9.57
N GLU A 943 -29.86 12.89 -9.45
CA GLU A 943 -30.78 12.93 -10.60
C GLU A 943 -30.61 14.21 -11.43
N ALA A 944 -30.39 15.35 -10.76
CA ALA A 944 -30.12 16.62 -11.42
C ALA A 944 -28.79 16.59 -12.18
N ILE A 945 -27.74 16.01 -11.57
CA ILE A 945 -26.42 15.86 -12.19
C ILE A 945 -26.54 14.97 -13.44
N ALA A 946 -27.17 13.80 -13.30
CA ALA A 946 -27.35 12.86 -14.39
C ALA A 946 -28.16 13.45 -15.55
N ALA A 947 -29.17 14.28 -15.27
CA ALA A 947 -29.94 14.97 -16.31
C ALA A 947 -29.09 15.97 -17.10
N VAL A 948 -28.31 16.81 -16.42
CA VAL A 948 -27.41 17.78 -17.09
C VAL A 948 -26.35 17.05 -17.92
N TYR A 949 -25.74 15.98 -17.38
CA TYR A 949 -24.74 15.21 -18.12
C TYR A 949 -25.34 14.48 -19.32
N ARG A 950 -26.55 13.92 -19.19
CA ARG A 950 -27.25 13.29 -20.31
C ARG A 950 -27.53 14.28 -21.44
N HIS A 951 -27.95 15.50 -21.09
CA HIS A 951 -28.12 16.57 -22.06
C HIS A 951 -26.79 16.91 -22.76
N ALA A 952 -25.70 17.07 -22.00
CA ALA A 952 -24.38 17.39 -22.56
C ALA A 952 -23.84 16.27 -23.47
N LEU A 953 -23.99 15.00 -23.08
CA LEU A 953 -23.60 13.83 -23.89
C LEU A 953 -24.41 13.74 -25.19
N SER A 954 -25.71 14.04 -25.14
CA SER A 954 -26.60 14.09 -26.30
C SER A 954 -26.15 15.17 -27.29
N VAL A 955 -25.89 16.39 -26.80
CA VAL A 955 -25.39 17.51 -27.62
C VAL A 955 -24.01 17.19 -28.22
N ALA A 956 -23.14 16.53 -27.46
CA ALA A 956 -21.82 16.10 -27.93
C ALA A 956 -21.86 14.94 -28.94
N GLY A 957 -23.02 14.31 -29.15
CA GLY A 957 -23.14 13.13 -30.01
C GLY A 957 -22.35 11.92 -29.49
N TYR A 958 -22.22 11.81 -28.17
CA TYR A 958 -21.56 10.67 -27.53
C TYR A 958 -22.35 9.38 -27.80
N ARG A 959 -21.62 8.28 -28.04
CA ARG A 959 -22.20 6.93 -28.19
C ARG A 959 -21.45 5.96 -27.30
N SER A 960 -22.19 5.20 -26.51
CA SER A 960 -21.57 4.18 -25.65
C SER A 960 -20.90 3.08 -26.49
N SER A 961 -19.72 2.66 -26.06
CA SER A 961 -19.02 1.50 -26.62
C SER A 961 -19.66 0.17 -26.20
N MET A 962 -20.52 0.20 -25.18
CA MET A 962 -21.15 -0.98 -24.57
C MET A 962 -22.62 -0.69 -24.23
N GLU A 963 -23.53 -1.50 -24.76
CA GLU A 963 -24.95 -1.50 -24.42
C GLU A 963 -25.17 -2.39 -23.19
N TRP A 964 -25.83 -1.87 -22.16
CA TRP A 964 -26.25 -2.67 -21.00
C TRP A 964 -27.63 -3.26 -21.25
N ILE A 965 -27.73 -4.59 -21.33
CA ILE A 965 -28.99 -5.33 -21.49
C ILE A 965 -29.60 -5.62 -20.11
N ARG A 966 -28.76 -5.90 -19.11
CA ARG A 966 -29.17 -6.19 -17.73
C ARG A 966 -28.10 -5.73 -16.73
N GLY A 967 -28.54 -5.20 -15.59
CA GLY A 967 -27.68 -4.82 -14.47
C GLY A 967 -27.06 -3.42 -14.57
N GLY A 968 -27.28 -2.70 -15.66
CA GLY A 968 -26.77 -1.34 -15.86
C GLY A 968 -27.43 -0.28 -14.97
N ASP A 969 -28.60 -0.57 -14.41
CA ASP A 969 -29.35 0.27 -13.48
C ASP A 969 -28.92 0.09 -12.01
N LEU A 970 -28.04 -0.88 -11.72
CA LEU A 970 -27.57 -1.15 -10.38
C LEU A 970 -26.49 -0.13 -9.95
N PRO A 971 -26.72 0.67 -8.88
CA PRO A 971 -25.82 1.75 -8.48
C PRO A 971 -24.49 1.27 -7.88
N GLY A 972 -24.42 0.01 -7.42
CA GLY A 972 -23.20 -0.61 -6.88
C GLY A 972 -22.43 -1.46 -7.88
N VAL A 973 -22.84 -1.53 -9.14
CA VAL A 973 -22.13 -2.33 -10.17
C VAL A 973 -21.38 -1.38 -11.10
N PHE A 974 -20.05 -1.40 -11.07
CA PHE A 974 -19.26 -0.73 -12.10
C PHE A 974 -19.03 -1.65 -13.28
N GLY A 975 -18.96 -1.11 -14.50
CA GLY A 975 -18.58 -1.84 -15.70
C GLY A 975 -17.99 -0.93 -16.76
N SER A 976 -16.87 -1.33 -17.33
CA SER A 976 -16.18 -0.57 -18.38
C SER A 976 -15.52 -1.51 -19.40
N LYS A 977 -15.32 -0.98 -20.61
CA LYS A 977 -14.59 -1.60 -21.70
C LYS A 977 -13.37 -0.74 -22.02
N VAL A 978 -12.18 -1.32 -21.96
CA VAL A 978 -10.95 -0.72 -22.48
C VAL A 978 -10.62 -1.38 -23.82
N ALA A 979 -10.67 -0.58 -24.89
CA ALA A 979 -10.44 -1.03 -26.25
C ALA A 979 -8.97 -0.82 -26.68
N PHE A 980 -8.46 -1.76 -27.45
CA PHE A 980 -7.10 -1.82 -27.97
C PHE A 980 -7.11 -2.11 -29.46
N GLY A 981 -5.94 -2.02 -30.11
CA GLY A 981 -5.82 -2.27 -31.56
C GLY A 981 -6.28 -3.68 -31.99
N GLU A 982 -6.10 -4.70 -31.15
CA GLU A 982 -6.38 -6.12 -31.49
C GLU A 982 -7.50 -6.75 -30.66
N GLY A 983 -8.19 -5.99 -29.80
CA GLY A 983 -9.22 -6.53 -28.92
C GLY A 983 -9.68 -5.57 -27.84
N ALA A 984 -10.29 -6.09 -26.78
CA ALA A 984 -10.73 -5.30 -25.64
C ALA A 984 -10.70 -6.12 -24.34
N VAL A 985 -10.56 -5.41 -23.22
CA VAL A 985 -10.74 -5.96 -21.89
C VAL A 985 -11.99 -5.34 -21.28
N TYR A 986 -12.87 -6.20 -20.77
CA TYR A 986 -14.10 -5.83 -20.07
C TYR A 986 -13.90 -6.08 -18.58
N MET A 987 -14.25 -5.10 -17.76
CA MET A 987 -14.04 -5.12 -16.32
C MET A 987 -15.33 -4.72 -15.63
N PHE A 988 -15.77 -5.56 -14.71
CA PHE A 988 -16.94 -5.32 -13.88
C PHE A 988 -16.56 -5.51 -12.41
N VAL A 989 -17.07 -4.63 -11.57
CA VAL A 989 -16.78 -4.61 -10.14
C VAL A 989 -18.09 -4.50 -9.37
N SER A 990 -18.30 -5.41 -8.42
CA SER A 990 -19.42 -5.36 -7.50
C SER A 990 -19.02 -4.64 -6.22
N GLU A 991 -19.65 -3.52 -5.95
CA GLU A 991 -19.74 -2.89 -4.62
C GLU A 991 -21.08 -3.22 -3.95
N TYR A 992 -21.78 -4.23 -4.51
CA TYR A 992 -23.11 -4.62 -4.10
C TYR A 992 -23.06 -5.76 -3.10
N GLY A 993 -24.04 -5.79 -2.19
CA GLY A 993 -24.14 -6.79 -1.13
C GLY A 993 -24.84 -8.09 -1.54
N TYR A 994 -25.06 -8.30 -2.83
CA TYR A 994 -25.66 -9.52 -3.38
C TYR A 994 -25.25 -9.73 -4.83
N ASP A 995 -25.40 -10.97 -5.31
CA ASP A 995 -25.01 -11.38 -6.66
C ASP A 995 -25.92 -10.74 -7.72
N ALA A 996 -25.33 -10.29 -8.83
CA ALA A 996 -26.05 -9.61 -9.89
C ALA A 996 -25.89 -10.33 -11.23
N SER A 997 -27.02 -10.61 -11.90
CA SER A 997 -27.00 -11.09 -13.28
C SER A 997 -26.73 -9.94 -14.24
N ILE A 998 -25.60 -9.98 -14.94
CA ILE A 998 -25.17 -8.94 -15.87
C ILE A 998 -25.29 -9.45 -17.31
N ALA A 999 -25.77 -8.60 -18.21
CA ALA A 999 -25.74 -8.85 -19.64
C ALA A 999 -25.41 -7.55 -20.39
N ILE A 1000 -24.43 -7.61 -21.29
CA ILE A 1000 -23.98 -6.49 -22.11
C ILE A 1000 -23.92 -6.89 -23.58
N ARG A 1001 -23.94 -5.90 -24.47
CA ARG A 1001 -23.61 -6.07 -25.89
C ARG A 1001 -22.56 -5.05 -26.30
N ASP A 1002 -21.53 -5.52 -26.98
CA ASP A 1002 -20.50 -4.66 -27.53
C ASP A 1002 -21.00 -3.91 -28.77
N SER A 1003 -20.92 -2.58 -28.77
CA SER A 1003 -21.46 -1.74 -29.85
C SER A 1003 -20.69 -1.88 -31.17
N LYS A 1004 -19.43 -2.32 -31.15
CA LYS A 1004 -18.55 -2.41 -32.33
C LYS A 1004 -18.71 -3.76 -33.04
N THR A 1005 -18.75 -4.85 -32.29
CA THR A 1005 -18.80 -6.25 -32.78
C THR A 1005 -20.22 -6.81 -32.81
N GLY A 1006 -21.15 -6.25 -32.03
CA GLY A 1006 -22.51 -6.75 -31.86
C GLY A 1006 -22.63 -7.98 -30.96
N LYS A 1007 -21.52 -8.50 -30.40
CA LYS A 1007 -21.49 -9.68 -29.53
C LYS A 1007 -22.06 -9.37 -28.14
N GLY A 1008 -22.92 -10.27 -27.65
CA GLY A 1008 -23.46 -10.23 -26.30
C GLY A 1008 -22.63 -11.08 -25.33
N TYR A 1009 -22.53 -10.64 -24.08
CA TYR A 1009 -21.91 -11.39 -22.98
C TYR A 1009 -22.85 -11.36 -21.78
N SER A 1010 -23.01 -12.51 -21.11
CA SER A 1010 -23.74 -12.60 -19.84
C SER A 1010 -23.03 -13.48 -18.84
N PHE A 1011 -23.12 -13.08 -17.57
CA PHE A 1011 -22.45 -13.73 -16.45
C PHE A 1011 -23.14 -13.34 -15.14
N GLU A 1012 -22.82 -14.08 -14.08
CA GLU A 1012 -23.14 -13.70 -12.70
C GLU A 1012 -21.95 -12.94 -12.10
N LEU A 1013 -22.23 -11.78 -11.52
CA LEU A 1013 -21.26 -10.97 -10.79
C LEU A 1013 -21.56 -11.12 -9.30
N GLU A 1014 -20.77 -11.94 -8.63
CA GLU A 1014 -20.88 -12.19 -7.19
C GLU A 1014 -20.72 -10.91 -6.35
N SER A 1015 -21.37 -10.90 -5.19
CA SER A 1015 -21.24 -9.84 -4.18
C SER A 1015 -19.78 -9.54 -3.84
N GLU A 1016 -19.40 -8.26 -3.87
CA GLU A 1016 -18.04 -7.77 -3.59
C GLU A 1016 -16.90 -8.28 -4.51
N ARG A 1017 -17.21 -9.04 -5.58
CA ARG A 1017 -16.23 -9.62 -6.51
C ARG A 1017 -16.02 -8.80 -7.77
N THR A 1018 -15.06 -9.22 -8.58
CA THR A 1018 -14.84 -8.69 -9.92
C THR A 1018 -15.05 -9.75 -11.00
N MET A 1019 -15.47 -9.30 -12.18
CA MET A 1019 -15.52 -10.09 -13.41
C MET A 1019 -14.67 -9.38 -14.46
N LEU A 1020 -13.60 -10.03 -14.90
CA LEU A 1020 -12.75 -9.53 -15.97
C LEU A 1020 -12.65 -10.56 -17.07
N PHE A 1021 -12.78 -10.13 -18.32
CA PHE A 1021 -12.50 -10.97 -19.47
C PHE A 1021 -11.96 -10.17 -20.64
N ALA A 1022 -11.18 -10.83 -21.49
CA ALA A 1022 -10.67 -10.25 -22.72
C ALA A 1022 -11.33 -10.90 -23.93
N ALA A 1023 -11.54 -10.12 -24.98
CA ALA A 1023 -12.00 -10.60 -26.26
C ALA A 1023 -11.16 -10.01 -27.41
N ASP A 1024 -11.05 -10.75 -28.51
CA ASP A 1024 -10.39 -10.28 -29.72
C ASP A 1024 -11.23 -9.23 -30.49
N ALA A 1025 -10.69 -8.77 -31.63
CA ALA A 1025 -11.36 -7.79 -32.49
C ALA A 1025 -12.73 -8.26 -33.04
N GLU A 1026 -12.99 -9.57 -33.09
CA GLU A 1026 -14.27 -10.17 -33.50
C GLU A 1026 -15.24 -10.42 -32.33
N GLY A 1027 -14.80 -10.16 -31.09
CA GLY A 1027 -15.57 -10.40 -29.88
C GLY A 1027 -15.61 -11.87 -29.44
N ARG A 1028 -14.60 -12.68 -29.80
CA ARG A 1028 -14.42 -14.03 -29.25
C ARG A 1028 -13.62 -13.93 -27.94
N LEU A 1029 -14.06 -14.66 -26.91
CA LEU A 1029 -13.37 -14.68 -25.62
C LEU A 1029 -11.95 -15.25 -25.77
N LEU A 1030 -10.98 -14.54 -25.20
CA LEU A 1030 -9.57 -14.93 -25.13
C LEU A 1030 -9.21 -15.50 -23.76
N SER A 1031 -9.65 -14.83 -22.68
CA SER A 1031 -9.40 -15.25 -21.30
C SER A 1031 -10.43 -14.64 -20.36
N VAL A 1032 -10.63 -15.26 -19.19
CA VAL A 1032 -11.51 -14.82 -18.10
C VAL A 1032 -10.73 -14.92 -16.79
N LEU A 1033 -10.78 -13.87 -15.97
CA LEU A 1033 -10.15 -13.88 -14.64
C LEU A 1033 -10.85 -14.90 -13.73
N GLY A 1034 -10.10 -15.89 -13.23
CA GLY A 1034 -10.63 -17.06 -12.52
C GLY A 1034 -10.82 -18.30 -13.41
N GLY A 1035 -10.53 -18.20 -14.71
CA GLY A 1035 -10.52 -19.34 -15.61
C GLY A 1035 -11.85 -20.08 -15.63
N ASN A 1036 -11.82 -21.40 -15.38
CA ASN A 1036 -13.00 -22.26 -15.46
C ASN A 1036 -13.96 -22.14 -14.27
N GLU A 1037 -13.55 -21.47 -13.18
CA GLU A 1037 -14.41 -21.23 -12.00
C GLU A 1037 -15.54 -20.25 -12.32
N VAL A 1038 -15.39 -19.47 -13.39
CA VAL A 1038 -16.26 -18.36 -13.76
C VAL A 1038 -16.73 -18.55 -15.20
N GLN A 1039 -18.04 -18.43 -15.45
CA GLN A 1039 -18.61 -18.65 -16.78
C GLN A 1039 -19.11 -17.34 -17.40
N VAL A 1040 -18.62 -17.03 -18.60
CA VAL A 1040 -19.14 -15.97 -19.46
C VAL A 1040 -19.81 -16.59 -20.68
N GLN A 1041 -21.12 -16.41 -20.82
CA GLN A 1041 -21.88 -16.89 -21.97
C GLN A 1041 -21.89 -15.83 -23.07
N VAL A 1042 -21.53 -16.22 -24.29
CA VAL A 1042 -21.50 -15.36 -25.49
C VAL A 1042 -22.75 -15.62 -26.33
N PHE A 1043 -23.45 -14.57 -26.78
CA PHE A 1043 -24.67 -14.68 -27.59
C PHE A 1043 -24.79 -13.63 -28.71
#